data_AF-A0A9D8NPS4-F1
#
_entry.id   AF-A0A9D8NPS4-F1
#
_cell.length_a   1.000
_cell.length_b   1.000
_cell.length_c   1.000
_cell.angle_alpha   90.00
_cell.angle_beta   90.00
_cell.angle_gamma   90.00
#
_symmetry.space_group_name_H-M   'P 1'
#
loop_
_entity.id
_entity.type
_entity.pdbx_description
1 polymer ?
#
loop_
_entity_poly.entity_id
_entity_poly.type
_entity_poly.pdbx_seq_one_letter_code
_entity_poly.pdbx_strand_id
1 'polypeptide(L)'
;NTGSSGTVDADIDAPEAWDVTTGNSNVVVAVIDTGVDYAHADLAANMWKNPNEIAGNNIDDDGNGYIDDIYGIDAVNGDGDPYDDNSHGTHIAGTIGAVGNNGIGVAGVNWNVKIMACKFLDANGSGFTSDAIECIEYILNHKTNGINVKVTNNSWGGGAYSQALYDAIQAMENEDILFIAAAGNNSVNADVTPHYPSSYNLNNIISVAATNSNDALSGFSNYGVASVDLAAPGSNIYSTILGKAYAYKSGTSMATSHVTGAAALVWEQNLSANYSVIKNLIMNTVDPLPSLSGYTVSGGRLNVNNAVSCETGNLAMHVSPGDGFEVDFSADASVFATLFDCGDSITGAEVTVATSEGVSFHLLDDGVLPDALANDGIYSGTWSPSLVGQIVLTVEALYNGTTLAKSISGTVIKNYTMDDQVAYDWIDATTGINTGIKGDDSSAEISIGFDFEFYGNTYNTVNVSSNGYLTFGNTDGLIWSNSMIPFSNIPNNMIAPFWDDLNLSGGGAIYYLIEGESPNRTLTIEWHNISHYRNVGQAIFEATLCEGSNNILFQYQDVSFGDSKFDYGSSATIGIENLNGTIGKLYSYNSSHLANGLAILFVPQDNGLYAYYPLDEGTGIVAGDSSGNGNNGTIIGGAVWTIGVNGIGGGLQCDGVDDYVDIGDIDLADAFSISAWIKITSLGKLMIVGKTFQTYQFYVSPEGNLMFQRNSTTPINYPAGLVPDIWYHVAVTFDTTNGMSLYLNGSLVSANGDISVTNENDAVTKIGATNFTPRHFFSGIIDEVRIYRLALTSQEIQNLYGRHYVNDLLSYYAFEEGSGLIADDSSGNGNDGTINGGAAWTAGANGNGGGLDFNGIDAYVDIGDIDLTDAFSISAWIKISRLGKLMIVGKTFQTYQFFISSSGNLMFQRNSTTPINYPAGLVPDVWYHVAVTFNTTNGMSLYLNGSLVSANGDISVTNKNDTVTKIGATGVNPKHFFSGTIDEVRIYQRALTDQEVFNLYLYNQ
;
A
#
# COMPACT_ATOMS: atom_id res chain seq x y z
N ASN A 1 -10.54 -9.78 -31.78
CA ASN A 1 -9.53 -10.60 -31.09
C ASN A 1 -10.10 -11.99 -30.93
N THR A 2 -9.56 -12.97 -31.67
CA THR A 2 -10.10 -14.34 -31.70
C THR A 2 -9.45 -15.27 -30.66
N GLY A 3 -8.68 -14.72 -29.70
CA GLY A 3 -8.00 -15.49 -28.65
C GLY A 3 -6.73 -16.20 -29.10
N SER A 4 -6.22 -15.89 -30.30
CA SER A 4 -4.92 -16.41 -30.77
C SER A 4 -3.74 -15.80 -29.99
N SER A 5 -3.94 -14.59 -29.46
CA SER A 5 -3.09 -13.96 -28.45
C SER A 5 -4.00 -13.13 -27.52
N GLY A 6 -4.16 -13.58 -26.28
CA GLY A 6 -4.94 -12.93 -25.24
C GLY A 6 -6.40 -13.38 -25.11
N THR A 7 -7.24 -12.55 -24.51
CA THR A 7 -8.65 -12.84 -24.22
C THR A 7 -9.50 -12.69 -25.48
N VAL A 8 -10.37 -13.65 -25.76
CA VAL A 8 -11.37 -13.53 -26.84
C VAL A 8 -12.23 -12.30 -26.57
N ASP A 9 -12.59 -11.53 -27.62
CA ASP A 9 -13.42 -10.31 -27.50
C ASP A 9 -12.72 -9.10 -26.84
N ALA A 10 -11.43 -9.23 -26.50
CA ALA A 10 -10.61 -8.10 -26.08
C ALA A 10 -10.16 -7.25 -27.28
N ASP A 11 -11.11 -6.53 -27.88
CA ASP A 11 -10.93 -5.65 -29.05
C ASP A 11 -12.04 -4.60 -29.19
N ILE A 12 -12.20 -3.99 -30.37
CA ILE A 12 -13.12 -2.87 -30.58
C ILE A 12 -14.35 -3.23 -31.43
N ASP A 13 -14.53 -4.50 -31.82
CA ASP A 13 -15.58 -4.98 -32.71
C ASP A 13 -15.60 -4.30 -34.10
N ALA A 14 -14.41 -4.03 -34.65
CA ALA A 14 -14.29 -3.37 -35.94
C ALA A 14 -14.94 -4.15 -37.11
N PRO A 15 -14.80 -5.49 -37.22
CA PRO A 15 -15.47 -6.25 -38.28
C PRO A 15 -17.00 -6.11 -38.27
N GLU A 16 -17.60 -6.13 -37.09
CA GLU A 16 -19.03 -5.95 -36.88
C GLU A 16 -19.46 -4.53 -37.23
N ALA A 17 -18.66 -3.52 -36.85
CA ALA A 17 -18.89 -2.14 -37.24
C ALA A 17 -18.83 -1.95 -38.77
N TRP A 18 -17.95 -2.67 -39.46
CA TRP A 18 -17.80 -2.63 -40.92
C TRP A 18 -18.98 -3.20 -41.70
N ASP A 19 -19.81 -4.04 -41.06
CA ASP A 19 -21.09 -4.46 -41.64
C ASP A 19 -22.11 -3.31 -41.65
N VAL A 20 -21.93 -2.28 -40.82
CA VAL A 20 -22.72 -1.05 -40.79
C VAL A 20 -22.12 0.01 -41.73
N THR A 21 -20.83 0.35 -41.54
CA THR A 21 -20.10 1.26 -42.42
C THR A 21 -18.58 1.04 -42.39
N THR A 22 -17.91 1.34 -43.50
CA THR A 22 -16.45 1.23 -43.66
C THR A 22 -15.77 2.60 -43.83
N GLY A 23 -16.49 3.70 -43.56
CA GLY A 23 -15.97 5.06 -43.60
C GLY A 23 -16.28 5.81 -44.89
N ASN A 24 -16.01 7.12 -44.86
CA ASN A 24 -16.32 8.06 -45.93
C ASN A 24 -15.14 8.96 -46.30
N SER A 25 -14.86 9.11 -47.60
CA SER A 25 -13.85 10.03 -48.11
C SER A 25 -14.18 11.52 -47.91
N ASN A 26 -15.39 11.87 -47.46
CA ASN A 26 -15.77 13.24 -47.14
C ASN A 26 -15.31 13.68 -45.75
N VAL A 27 -14.95 12.76 -44.86
CA VAL A 27 -14.43 13.07 -43.53
C VAL A 27 -12.91 13.23 -43.63
N VAL A 28 -12.41 14.38 -43.19
CA VAL A 28 -10.96 14.62 -43.08
C VAL A 28 -10.53 14.46 -41.63
N VAL A 29 -9.53 13.61 -41.43
CA VAL A 29 -8.79 13.41 -40.18
C VAL A 29 -7.44 14.06 -40.35
N ALA A 30 -7.02 14.90 -39.41
CA ALA A 30 -5.67 15.45 -39.42
C ALA A 30 -4.76 14.70 -38.44
N VAL A 31 -3.58 14.29 -38.88
CA VAL A 31 -2.55 13.62 -38.08
C VAL A 31 -1.45 14.63 -37.80
N ILE A 32 -1.35 15.09 -36.54
CA ILE A 32 -0.31 16.02 -36.09
C ILE A 32 0.80 15.19 -35.43
N ASP A 33 1.88 14.90 -36.16
CA ASP A 33 2.88 13.88 -35.76
C ASP A 33 4.24 14.10 -36.47
N THR A 34 4.99 13.03 -36.78
CA THR A 34 6.27 13.03 -37.53
C THR A 34 6.11 13.14 -39.05
N GLY A 35 4.88 13.35 -39.53
CA GLY A 35 4.51 13.28 -40.95
C GLY A 35 3.86 11.95 -41.33
N VAL A 36 3.56 11.76 -42.61
CA VAL A 36 2.99 10.51 -43.15
C VAL A 36 3.71 10.13 -44.45
N ASP A 37 4.10 8.86 -44.60
CA ASP A 37 4.50 8.29 -45.90
C ASP A 37 3.28 8.21 -46.82
N TYR A 38 2.90 9.35 -47.41
CA TYR A 38 1.75 9.48 -48.29
C TYR A 38 1.88 8.64 -49.58
N ALA A 39 3.07 8.09 -49.85
CA ALA A 39 3.35 7.18 -50.96
C ALA A 39 3.23 5.70 -50.57
N HIS A 40 2.97 5.38 -49.30
CA HIS A 40 2.74 4.02 -48.84
C HIS A 40 1.54 3.41 -49.58
N ALA A 41 1.69 2.21 -50.14
CA ALA A 41 0.69 1.60 -51.02
C ALA A 41 -0.69 1.40 -50.33
N ASP A 42 -0.64 1.23 -49.01
CA ASP A 42 -1.80 1.02 -48.15
C ASP A 42 -2.44 2.31 -47.61
N LEU A 43 -1.82 3.48 -47.86
CA LEU A 43 -2.31 4.78 -47.39
C LEU A 43 -2.64 5.74 -48.53
N ALA A 44 -1.93 5.65 -49.65
CA ALA A 44 -1.96 6.65 -50.73
C ALA A 44 -3.38 6.99 -51.25
N ALA A 45 -4.32 6.03 -51.22
CA ALA A 45 -5.71 6.27 -51.64
C ALA A 45 -6.53 7.06 -50.60
N ASN A 46 -6.15 6.98 -49.33
CA ASN A 46 -6.78 7.67 -48.20
C ASN A 46 -6.05 8.95 -47.78
N MET A 47 -4.96 9.33 -48.45
CA MET A 47 -4.37 10.65 -48.21
C MET A 47 -5.29 11.76 -48.73
N TRP A 48 -5.48 12.77 -47.88
CA TRP A 48 -6.10 14.03 -48.26
C TRP A 48 -5.23 14.74 -49.29
N LYS A 49 -5.86 15.46 -50.21
CA LYS A 49 -5.15 16.31 -51.16
C LYS A 49 -5.73 17.70 -51.07
N ASN A 50 -4.88 18.71 -50.88
CA ASN A 50 -5.33 20.10 -50.87
C ASN A 50 -6.00 20.41 -52.22
N PRO A 51 -7.34 20.64 -52.27
CA PRO A 51 -8.02 20.90 -53.53
C PRO A 51 -7.72 22.29 -54.09
N ASN A 52 -7.09 23.17 -53.29
CA ASN A 52 -6.78 24.53 -53.65
C ASN A 52 -5.33 24.73 -54.14
N GLU A 53 -4.51 23.66 -54.14
CA GLU A 53 -3.10 23.68 -54.58
C GLU A 53 -2.89 22.99 -55.93
N ILE A 54 -1.98 23.52 -56.75
CA ILE A 54 -1.57 22.92 -58.03
C ILE A 54 -0.17 22.32 -57.91
N ALA A 55 -0.13 21.03 -57.59
CA ALA A 55 1.09 20.25 -57.39
C ALA A 55 2.26 20.55 -58.35
N GLY A 56 3.35 21.06 -57.78
CA GLY A 56 4.65 21.24 -58.41
C GLY A 56 4.77 22.50 -59.25
N ASN A 57 3.88 23.48 -59.05
CA ASN A 57 4.00 24.79 -59.69
C ASN A 57 4.93 25.76 -58.93
N ASN A 58 5.35 25.41 -57.70
CA ASN A 58 6.13 26.24 -56.77
C ASN A 58 5.45 27.58 -56.41
N ILE A 59 4.13 27.58 -56.27
CA ILE A 59 3.31 28.72 -55.88
C ILE A 59 2.43 28.28 -54.70
N ASP A 60 2.27 29.15 -53.71
CA ASP A 60 1.21 29.05 -52.70
C ASP A 60 -0.08 29.57 -53.36
N ASP A 61 -0.89 28.63 -53.89
CA ASP A 61 -2.06 28.93 -54.71
C ASP A 61 -3.26 29.36 -53.86
N ASP A 62 -3.35 28.86 -52.63
CA ASP A 62 -4.44 29.16 -51.70
C ASP A 62 -4.13 30.30 -50.71
N GLY A 63 -2.88 30.75 -50.66
CA GLY A 63 -2.40 31.88 -49.87
C GLY A 63 -2.28 31.55 -48.38
N ASN A 64 -2.13 30.28 -48.02
CA ASN A 64 -2.08 29.81 -46.64
C ASN A 64 -0.69 29.98 -45.98
N GLY A 65 0.34 30.35 -46.76
CA GLY A 65 1.71 30.55 -46.30
C GLY A 65 2.68 29.43 -46.62
N TYR A 66 2.21 28.30 -47.15
CA TYR A 66 3.01 27.14 -47.54
C TYR A 66 2.94 26.94 -49.05
N ILE A 67 4.08 26.66 -49.67
CA ILE A 67 4.14 26.39 -51.11
C ILE A 67 3.92 24.90 -51.33
N ASP A 68 2.99 24.53 -52.22
CA ASP A 68 2.75 23.16 -52.65
C ASP A 68 2.44 22.19 -51.49
N ASP A 69 1.61 22.58 -50.50
CA ASP A 69 1.15 21.75 -49.35
C ASP A 69 0.12 20.67 -49.76
N ILE A 70 0.50 19.83 -50.72
CA ILE A 70 -0.42 18.90 -51.39
C ILE A 70 -1.06 17.89 -50.45
N TYR A 71 -0.33 17.42 -49.44
CA TYR A 71 -0.81 16.44 -48.47
C TYR A 71 -0.91 17.01 -47.05
N GLY A 72 -0.60 18.30 -46.88
CA GLY A 72 -0.39 18.98 -45.61
C GLY A 72 0.97 19.65 -45.52
N ILE A 73 1.45 19.94 -44.30
CA ILE A 73 2.65 20.78 -44.08
C ILE A 73 3.68 20.13 -43.14
N ASP A 74 4.92 20.57 -43.25
CA ASP A 74 6.01 20.33 -42.31
C ASP A 74 6.39 21.63 -41.58
N ALA A 75 5.92 21.77 -40.35
CA ALA A 75 6.22 22.90 -39.47
C ALA A 75 7.66 22.83 -38.91
N VAL A 76 8.32 21.67 -38.95
CA VAL A 76 9.73 21.54 -38.53
C VAL A 76 10.64 22.27 -39.52
N ASN A 77 10.37 22.09 -40.81
CA ASN A 77 11.16 22.66 -41.89
C ASN A 77 10.56 23.93 -42.50
N GLY A 78 9.29 24.23 -42.20
CA GLY A 78 8.55 25.38 -42.71
C GLY A 78 8.23 25.25 -44.21
N ASP A 79 7.81 24.06 -44.64
CA ASP A 79 7.45 23.78 -46.04
C ASP A 79 6.18 22.92 -46.19
N GLY A 80 5.76 22.68 -47.44
CA GLY A 80 4.54 21.94 -47.80
C GLY A 80 4.74 20.42 -47.95
N ASP A 81 5.83 19.83 -47.45
CA ASP A 81 6.10 18.39 -47.61
C ASP A 81 6.08 17.63 -46.26
N PRO A 82 4.92 17.08 -45.85
CA PRO A 82 4.77 16.38 -44.57
C PRO A 82 5.27 14.92 -44.63
N TYR A 83 6.29 14.62 -45.44
CA TYR A 83 6.81 13.26 -45.57
C TYR A 83 7.38 12.75 -44.24
N ASP A 84 7.03 11.53 -43.86
CA ASP A 84 7.52 10.92 -42.62
C ASP A 84 8.96 10.43 -42.79
N ASP A 85 9.83 10.83 -41.86
CA ASP A 85 11.22 10.42 -41.76
C ASP A 85 11.53 9.69 -40.43
N ASN A 86 10.50 9.38 -39.64
CA ASN A 86 10.60 8.64 -38.37
C ASN A 86 9.90 7.27 -38.41
N SER A 87 8.70 7.16 -38.99
CA SER A 87 7.73 6.03 -38.99
C SER A 87 6.58 6.12 -37.99
N HIS A 88 6.63 7.02 -37.01
CA HIS A 88 5.56 7.10 -35.99
C HIS A 88 4.24 7.56 -36.61
N GLY A 89 4.20 8.72 -37.27
CA GLY A 89 2.99 9.24 -37.89
C GLY A 89 2.43 8.35 -39.00
N THR A 90 3.29 7.66 -39.77
CA THR A 90 2.83 6.63 -40.73
C THR A 90 2.12 5.45 -40.06
N HIS A 91 2.55 5.05 -38.86
CA HIS A 91 1.92 3.97 -38.09
C HIS A 91 0.54 4.39 -37.58
N ILE A 92 0.44 5.61 -37.05
CA ILE A 92 -0.82 6.24 -36.64
C ILE A 92 -1.80 6.33 -37.81
N ALA A 93 -1.35 6.85 -38.96
CA ALA A 93 -2.17 6.98 -40.16
C ALA A 93 -2.72 5.62 -40.64
N GLY A 94 -1.92 4.55 -40.54
CA GLY A 94 -2.35 3.20 -40.90
C GLY A 94 -3.46 2.67 -40.01
N THR A 95 -3.37 2.89 -38.70
CA THR A 95 -4.40 2.44 -37.75
C THR A 95 -5.71 3.19 -37.96
N ILE A 96 -5.64 4.50 -38.25
CA ILE A 96 -6.82 5.31 -38.55
C ILE A 96 -7.47 4.86 -39.87
N GLY A 97 -6.66 4.68 -40.93
CA GLY A 97 -7.16 4.71 -42.30
C GLY A 97 -6.36 3.95 -43.36
N ALA A 98 -5.64 2.87 -43.03
CA ALA A 98 -5.14 1.97 -44.07
C ALA A 98 -6.28 1.38 -44.91
N VAL A 99 -6.07 1.28 -46.21
CA VAL A 99 -7.12 0.93 -47.18
C VAL A 99 -7.56 -0.52 -46.97
N GLY A 100 -8.78 -0.70 -46.46
CA GLY A 100 -9.32 -2.04 -46.22
C GLY A 100 -9.63 -2.81 -47.51
N ASN A 101 -9.56 -4.13 -47.41
CA ASN A 101 -9.93 -5.09 -48.47
C ASN A 101 -9.25 -4.89 -49.83
N ASN A 102 -8.02 -4.36 -49.84
CA ASN A 102 -7.20 -4.17 -51.05
C ASN A 102 -6.23 -5.34 -51.31
N GLY A 103 -6.17 -6.33 -50.41
CA GLY A 103 -5.33 -7.52 -50.53
C GLY A 103 -3.85 -7.32 -50.16
N ILE A 104 -3.49 -6.20 -49.51
CA ILE A 104 -2.15 -5.94 -48.97
C ILE A 104 -2.25 -5.57 -47.49
N GLY A 105 -1.18 -5.82 -46.73
CA GLY A 105 -0.99 -5.18 -45.44
C GLY A 105 -2.07 -5.35 -44.38
N VAL A 106 -2.61 -4.21 -43.93
CA VAL A 106 -3.54 -4.06 -42.81
C VAL A 106 -4.79 -3.30 -43.25
N ALA A 107 -5.78 -3.21 -42.37
CA ALA A 107 -6.93 -2.31 -42.55
C ALA A 107 -6.98 -1.34 -41.37
N GLY A 108 -7.18 -0.06 -41.65
CA GLY A 108 -7.46 0.92 -40.61
C GLY A 108 -8.89 0.76 -40.11
N VAL A 109 -9.23 1.44 -39.00
CA VAL A 109 -10.61 1.51 -38.50
C VAL A 109 -11.55 2.04 -39.59
N ASN A 110 -11.07 2.95 -40.45
CA ASN A 110 -11.76 3.39 -41.65
C ASN A 110 -11.11 2.80 -42.90
N TRP A 111 -11.87 2.15 -43.77
CA TRP A 111 -11.35 1.71 -45.07
C TRP A 111 -11.31 2.86 -46.07
N ASN A 112 -12.20 3.84 -45.92
CA ASN A 112 -12.27 5.06 -46.73
C ASN A 112 -12.29 6.29 -45.81
N VAL A 113 -11.26 7.13 -45.90
CA VAL A 113 -11.15 8.40 -45.15
C VAL A 113 -10.20 9.33 -45.89
N LYS A 114 -10.07 10.59 -45.45
CA LYS A 114 -9.00 11.49 -45.92
C LYS A 114 -8.09 11.92 -44.77
N ILE A 115 -6.81 11.60 -44.88
CA ILE A 115 -5.78 11.91 -43.88
C ILE A 115 -4.99 13.12 -44.34
N MET A 116 -5.13 14.23 -43.61
CA MET A 116 -4.29 15.43 -43.74
C MET A 116 -3.09 15.27 -42.81
N ALA A 117 -1.87 15.43 -43.32
CA ALA A 117 -0.66 15.23 -42.52
C ALA A 117 -0.10 16.58 -42.05
N CYS A 118 0.20 16.71 -40.76
CA CYS A 118 0.95 17.85 -40.25
C CYS A 118 2.15 17.35 -39.47
N LYS A 119 3.35 17.61 -40.01
CA LYS A 119 4.61 17.20 -39.42
C LYS A 119 5.11 18.32 -38.51
N PHE A 120 5.17 18.06 -37.21
CA PHE A 120 5.78 18.97 -36.23
C PHE A 120 6.87 18.27 -35.40
N LEU A 121 6.99 16.94 -35.54
CA LEU A 121 8.07 16.15 -34.94
C LEU A 121 9.11 15.79 -36.00
N ASP A 122 10.38 15.95 -35.66
CA ASP A 122 11.53 15.65 -36.51
C ASP A 122 11.78 14.14 -36.65
N ALA A 123 12.83 13.77 -37.38
CA ALA A 123 13.24 12.38 -37.58
C ALA A 123 13.53 11.61 -36.27
N ASN A 124 13.79 12.31 -35.16
CA ASN A 124 14.03 11.71 -33.84
C ASN A 124 12.75 11.65 -32.99
N GLY A 125 11.61 12.11 -33.51
CA GLY A 125 10.35 12.21 -32.78
C GLY A 125 10.30 13.39 -31.80
N SER A 126 11.10 14.44 -32.03
CA SER A 126 11.17 15.64 -31.19
C SER A 126 10.60 16.86 -31.92
N GLY A 127 9.94 17.77 -31.20
CA GLY A 127 9.39 19.00 -31.79
C GLY A 127 9.09 20.06 -30.74
N PHE A 128 8.62 21.23 -31.17
CA PHE A 128 8.27 22.33 -30.28
C PHE A 128 6.76 22.53 -30.17
N THR A 129 6.31 23.05 -29.02
CA THR A 129 4.91 23.44 -28.83
C THR A 129 4.46 24.51 -29.83
N SER A 130 5.37 25.38 -30.29
CA SER A 130 5.08 26.35 -31.37
C SER A 130 4.65 25.66 -32.66
N ASP A 131 5.34 24.58 -33.03
CA ASP A 131 5.14 23.90 -34.30
C ASP A 131 3.84 23.07 -34.24
N ALA A 132 3.50 22.54 -33.06
CA ALA A 132 2.19 21.93 -32.81
C ALA A 132 1.05 22.96 -32.94
N ILE A 133 1.25 24.19 -32.43
CA ILE A 133 0.28 25.28 -32.58
C ILE A 133 0.14 25.67 -34.05
N GLU A 134 1.26 25.77 -34.79
CA GLU A 134 1.26 26.04 -36.23
C GLU A 134 0.46 24.99 -37.01
N CYS A 135 0.61 23.71 -36.67
CA CYS A 135 -0.23 22.64 -37.20
C CYS A 135 -1.72 22.84 -36.90
N ILE A 136 -2.07 23.22 -35.66
CA ILE A 136 -3.45 23.48 -35.25
C ILE A 136 -4.03 24.66 -36.05
N GLU A 137 -3.28 25.74 -36.21
CA GLU A 137 -3.67 26.93 -36.97
C GLU A 137 -3.86 26.63 -38.47
N TYR A 138 -2.99 25.82 -39.06
CA TYR A 138 -3.11 25.34 -40.43
C TYR A 138 -4.43 24.55 -40.63
N ILE A 139 -4.73 23.62 -39.71
CA ILE A 139 -5.96 22.83 -39.76
C ILE A 139 -7.20 23.72 -39.62
N LEU A 140 -7.18 24.69 -38.70
CA LEU A 140 -8.25 25.66 -38.51
C LEU A 140 -8.47 26.53 -39.76
N ASN A 141 -7.39 26.95 -40.43
CA ASN A 141 -7.47 27.68 -41.68
C ASN A 141 -8.22 26.86 -42.75
N HIS A 142 -7.87 25.59 -42.95
CA HIS A 142 -8.58 24.73 -43.90
C HIS A 142 -10.03 24.47 -43.51
N LYS A 143 -10.29 24.24 -42.21
CA LYS A 143 -11.64 24.06 -41.68
C LYS A 143 -12.54 25.26 -42.01
N THR A 144 -12.06 26.47 -41.70
CA THR A 144 -12.79 27.72 -41.95
C THR A 144 -12.93 28.03 -43.44
N ASN A 145 -12.03 27.51 -44.27
CA ASN A 145 -12.12 27.54 -45.74
C ASN A 145 -12.96 26.39 -46.34
N GLY A 146 -13.71 25.65 -45.52
CA GLY A 146 -14.71 24.69 -45.96
C GLY A 146 -14.22 23.26 -46.15
N ILE A 147 -12.98 22.95 -45.76
CA ILE A 147 -12.52 21.56 -45.67
C ILE A 147 -13.18 20.89 -44.46
N ASN A 148 -13.72 19.69 -44.66
CA ASN A 148 -14.49 18.99 -43.63
C ASN A 148 -13.57 18.24 -42.63
N VAL A 149 -12.68 18.98 -41.96
CA VAL A 149 -11.88 18.44 -40.86
C VAL A 149 -12.77 18.25 -39.65
N LYS A 150 -12.84 17.02 -39.14
CA LYS A 150 -13.71 16.65 -38.00
C LYS A 150 -12.95 16.24 -36.75
N VAL A 151 -11.77 15.67 -36.93
CA VAL A 151 -11.01 15.11 -35.81
C VAL A 151 -9.51 15.22 -36.06
N THR A 152 -8.75 15.50 -35.02
CA THR A 152 -7.28 15.44 -35.01
C THR A 152 -6.80 14.26 -34.18
N ASN A 153 -5.76 13.58 -34.67
CA ASN A 153 -4.99 12.65 -33.87
C ASN A 153 -3.76 13.34 -33.30
N ASN A 154 -3.60 13.25 -31.98
CA ASN A 154 -2.54 13.92 -31.25
C ASN A 154 -1.80 12.90 -30.38
N SER A 155 -1.06 12.02 -31.06
CA SER A 155 -0.27 10.93 -30.49
C SER A 155 1.08 11.38 -29.91
N TRP A 156 1.06 12.48 -29.17
CA TRP A 156 2.22 13.15 -28.59
C TRP A 156 1.85 13.79 -27.26
N GLY A 157 2.86 14.11 -26.46
CA GLY A 157 2.66 14.83 -25.23
C GLY A 157 3.96 15.06 -24.46
N GLY A 158 3.88 15.94 -23.46
CA GLY A 158 5.01 16.38 -22.65
C GLY A 158 5.06 17.89 -22.48
N GLY A 159 6.01 18.33 -21.66
CA GLY A 159 6.15 19.74 -21.27
C GLY A 159 5.17 20.15 -20.16
N ALA A 160 5.25 21.43 -19.77
CA ALA A 160 4.35 22.03 -18.78
C ALA A 160 3.09 22.60 -19.46
N TYR A 161 2.10 22.97 -18.66
CA TYR A 161 0.91 23.69 -19.13
C TYR A 161 1.30 24.91 -19.99
N SER A 162 0.68 25.03 -21.17
CA SER A 162 0.87 26.15 -22.08
C SER A 162 -0.47 26.79 -22.42
N GLN A 163 -0.67 28.05 -22.01
CA GLN A 163 -1.89 28.79 -22.34
C GLN A 163 -2.07 28.93 -23.86
N ALA A 164 -0.98 29.12 -24.61
CA ALA A 164 -1.06 29.26 -26.06
C ALA A 164 -1.56 27.97 -26.73
N LEU A 165 -1.12 26.81 -26.25
CA LEU A 165 -1.60 25.53 -26.76
C LEU A 165 -3.06 25.28 -26.34
N TYR A 166 -3.42 25.61 -25.10
CA TYR A 166 -4.81 25.57 -24.64
C TYR A 166 -5.73 26.43 -25.52
N ASP A 167 -5.36 27.68 -25.78
CA ASP A 167 -6.15 28.61 -26.61
C ASP A 167 -6.28 28.10 -28.05
N ALA A 168 -5.23 27.48 -28.60
CA ALA A 168 -5.26 26.90 -29.94
C ALA A 168 -6.20 25.68 -30.02
N ILE A 169 -6.19 24.80 -29.03
CA ILE A 169 -7.11 23.65 -28.97
C ILE A 169 -8.55 24.12 -28.70
N GLN A 170 -8.73 25.17 -27.90
CA GLN A 170 -10.04 25.80 -27.71
C GLN A 170 -10.57 26.39 -29.02
N ALA A 171 -9.72 26.91 -29.89
CA ALA A 171 -10.14 27.34 -31.22
C ALA A 171 -10.66 26.17 -32.08
N MET A 172 -10.09 24.96 -31.93
CA MET A 172 -10.63 23.73 -32.54
C MET A 172 -11.98 23.34 -31.95
N GLU A 173 -12.18 23.49 -30.64
CA GLU A 173 -13.47 23.27 -29.98
C GLU A 173 -14.57 24.14 -30.61
N ASN A 174 -14.28 25.44 -30.80
CA ASN A 174 -15.20 26.41 -31.38
C ASN A 174 -15.58 26.11 -32.84
N GLU A 175 -14.79 25.32 -33.55
CA GLU A 175 -15.01 24.92 -34.94
C GLU A 175 -15.50 23.46 -35.09
N ASP A 176 -16.02 22.86 -34.03
CA ASP A 176 -16.50 21.47 -34.02
C ASP A 176 -15.46 20.44 -34.49
N ILE A 177 -14.23 20.56 -33.98
CA ILE A 177 -13.16 19.57 -34.20
C ILE A 177 -12.86 18.84 -32.89
N LEU A 178 -12.99 17.51 -32.90
CA LEU A 178 -12.52 16.66 -31.81
C LEU A 178 -10.99 16.58 -31.78
N PHE A 179 -10.40 16.68 -30.59
CA PHE A 179 -8.97 16.61 -30.35
C PHE A 179 -8.62 15.34 -29.56
N ILE A 180 -8.20 14.28 -30.23
CA ILE A 180 -7.96 12.98 -29.57
C ILE A 180 -6.50 12.91 -29.13
N ALA A 181 -6.26 12.86 -27.82
CA ALA A 181 -4.94 12.98 -27.24
C ALA A 181 -4.52 11.70 -26.49
N ALA A 182 -3.23 11.36 -26.59
CA ALA A 182 -2.64 10.24 -25.87
C ALA A 182 -2.45 10.58 -24.38
N ALA A 183 -2.87 9.69 -23.47
CA ALA A 183 -2.76 9.92 -22.02
C ALA A 183 -1.30 9.94 -21.50
N GLY A 184 -0.37 9.34 -22.24
CA GLY A 184 1.05 9.24 -21.90
C GLY A 184 1.47 7.83 -21.47
N ASN A 185 2.78 7.58 -21.44
CA ASN A 185 3.36 6.23 -21.35
C ASN A 185 4.29 6.06 -20.13
N ASN A 186 3.94 6.65 -18.99
CA ASN A 186 4.78 6.68 -17.78
C ASN A 186 4.19 5.93 -16.59
N SER A 187 3.06 5.22 -16.77
CA SER A 187 2.38 4.49 -15.69
C SER A 187 1.98 5.36 -14.50
N VAL A 188 1.69 6.64 -14.73
CA VAL A 188 1.33 7.59 -13.67
C VAL A 188 -0.14 7.99 -13.72
N ASN A 189 -0.68 8.33 -12.55
CA ASN A 189 -1.99 8.96 -12.42
C ASN A 189 -1.92 10.43 -12.89
N ALA A 190 -2.55 10.72 -14.03
CA ALA A 190 -2.65 12.02 -14.66
C ALA A 190 -3.53 13.02 -13.88
N ASP A 191 -4.36 12.56 -12.94
CA ASP A 191 -5.08 13.45 -12.01
C ASP A 191 -4.12 14.09 -11.00
N VAL A 192 -3.00 13.40 -10.70
CA VAL A 192 -1.95 13.87 -9.78
C VAL A 192 -0.80 14.53 -10.54
N THR A 193 -0.38 13.92 -11.65
CA THR A 193 0.70 14.40 -12.52
C THR A 193 0.17 14.66 -13.93
N PRO A 194 -0.40 15.85 -14.19
CA PRO A 194 -1.02 16.16 -15.47
C PRO A 194 -0.09 15.95 -16.67
N HIS A 195 -0.64 15.37 -17.74
CA HIS A 195 0.06 15.16 -19.01
C HIS A 195 -0.62 16.03 -20.08
N TYR A 196 0.15 16.89 -20.77
CA TYR A 196 -0.40 17.77 -21.81
C TYR A 196 -0.05 17.24 -23.20
N PRO A 197 -1.00 17.28 -24.16
CA PRO A 197 -2.26 18.01 -24.12
C PRO A 197 -3.46 17.28 -23.49
N SER A 198 -3.35 15.99 -23.14
CA SER A 198 -4.50 15.17 -22.73
C SER A 198 -5.24 15.65 -21.47
N SER A 199 -4.55 16.30 -20.54
CA SER A 199 -5.12 16.82 -19.28
C SER A 199 -5.59 18.28 -19.38
N TYR A 200 -5.68 18.89 -20.57
CA TYR A 200 -6.35 20.18 -20.71
C TYR A 200 -7.86 20.02 -20.49
N ASN A 201 -8.45 20.91 -19.71
CA ASN A 201 -9.89 20.93 -19.47
C ASN A 201 -10.63 21.64 -20.61
N LEU A 202 -10.81 20.94 -21.74
CA LEU A 202 -11.56 21.37 -22.92
C LEU A 202 -12.48 20.23 -23.36
N ASN A 203 -13.74 20.53 -23.71
CA ASN A 203 -14.74 19.46 -23.89
C ASN A 203 -14.55 18.68 -25.18
N ASN A 204 -13.85 19.24 -26.17
CA ASN A 204 -13.54 18.55 -27.42
C ASN A 204 -12.36 17.57 -27.32
N ILE A 205 -11.68 17.50 -26.16
CA ILE A 205 -10.60 16.54 -25.96
C ILE A 205 -11.17 15.17 -25.61
N ILE A 206 -10.62 14.11 -26.21
CA ILE A 206 -10.75 12.74 -25.71
C ILE A 206 -9.35 12.23 -25.37
N SER A 207 -9.08 12.06 -24.07
CA SER A 207 -7.84 11.54 -23.49
C SER A 207 -7.89 10.01 -23.45
N VAL A 208 -6.91 9.36 -24.07
CA VAL A 208 -6.96 7.92 -24.36
C VAL A 208 -5.84 7.14 -23.67
N ALA A 209 -6.23 6.24 -22.75
CA ALA A 209 -5.37 5.21 -22.18
C ALA A 209 -5.20 4.00 -23.13
N ALA A 210 -4.19 3.17 -22.89
CA ALA A 210 -3.91 1.98 -23.69
C ALA A 210 -4.30 0.70 -22.97
N THR A 211 -5.03 -0.20 -23.63
CA THR A 211 -5.24 -1.59 -23.18
C THR A 211 -4.37 -2.58 -23.97
N ASN A 212 -4.16 -3.76 -23.38
CA ASN A 212 -3.51 -4.89 -24.03
C ASN A 212 -4.52 -5.93 -24.52
N SER A 213 -4.04 -7.01 -25.13
CA SER A 213 -4.88 -8.08 -25.70
C SER A 213 -5.63 -8.93 -24.67
N ASN A 214 -5.48 -8.65 -23.37
CA ASN A 214 -6.21 -9.29 -22.27
C ASN A 214 -7.23 -8.34 -21.61
N ASP A 215 -7.50 -7.19 -22.22
CA ASP A 215 -8.34 -6.12 -21.65
C ASP A 215 -7.82 -5.51 -20.35
N ALA A 216 -6.57 -5.75 -20.00
CA ALA A 216 -5.91 -5.02 -18.92
C ALA A 216 -5.39 -3.66 -19.40
N LEU A 217 -5.39 -2.67 -18.51
CA LEU A 217 -4.65 -1.42 -18.71
C LEU A 217 -3.19 -1.77 -19.01
N SER A 218 -2.62 -1.21 -20.07
CA SER A 218 -1.26 -1.55 -20.50
C SER A 218 -0.24 -1.08 -19.46
N GLY A 219 0.81 -1.89 -19.29
CA GLY A 219 1.91 -1.68 -18.34
C GLY A 219 2.39 -0.23 -18.20
N PHE A 220 2.51 0.44 -19.34
CA PHE A 220 3.05 1.79 -19.51
C PHE A 220 1.99 2.90 -19.46
N SER A 221 0.70 2.60 -19.53
CA SER A 221 -0.33 3.62 -19.76
C SER A 221 -0.48 4.53 -18.55
N ASN A 222 -0.47 5.84 -18.78
CA ASN A 222 -1.04 6.77 -17.82
C ASN A 222 -2.57 6.56 -17.73
N TYR A 223 -3.13 6.97 -16.60
CA TYR A 223 -4.54 6.80 -16.25
C TYR A 223 -5.02 7.98 -15.39
N GLY A 224 -6.31 8.14 -15.18
CA GLY A 224 -6.90 9.19 -14.35
C GLY A 224 -8.41 9.11 -14.38
N VAL A 225 -9.04 9.02 -13.21
CA VAL A 225 -10.50 8.88 -13.08
C VAL A 225 -11.23 10.15 -13.53
N ALA A 226 -10.55 11.30 -13.51
CA ALA A 226 -11.09 12.58 -13.98
C ALA A 226 -10.43 13.10 -15.28
N SER A 227 -9.15 12.79 -15.51
CA SER A 227 -8.36 13.37 -16.61
C SER A 227 -8.15 12.43 -17.81
N VAL A 228 -8.58 11.16 -17.73
CA VAL A 228 -8.50 10.20 -18.83
C VAL A 228 -9.88 9.64 -19.13
N ASP A 229 -10.36 9.85 -20.35
CA ASP A 229 -11.75 9.60 -20.72
C ASP A 229 -12.03 8.09 -20.87
N LEU A 230 -11.27 7.38 -21.71
CA LEU A 230 -11.47 5.95 -22.01
C LEU A 230 -10.15 5.25 -22.39
N ALA A 231 -10.17 3.92 -22.52
CA ALA A 231 -9.03 3.17 -23.04
C ALA A 231 -9.31 2.53 -24.42
N ALA A 232 -8.26 2.29 -25.20
CA ALA A 232 -8.35 1.56 -26.47
C ALA A 232 -7.09 0.69 -26.70
N PRO A 233 -7.11 -0.27 -27.64
CA PRO A 233 -5.96 -1.13 -27.89
C PRO A 233 -4.69 -0.34 -28.23
N GLY A 234 -3.66 -0.48 -27.39
CA GLY A 234 -2.40 0.26 -27.51
C GLY A 234 -1.15 -0.59 -27.37
N SER A 235 -1.25 -1.87 -26.98
CA SER A 235 -0.11 -2.79 -26.88
C SER A 235 -0.02 -3.71 -28.09
N ASN A 236 1.17 -3.82 -28.71
CA ASN A 236 1.47 -4.70 -29.83
C ASN A 236 0.52 -4.49 -31.03
N ILE A 237 0.37 -3.24 -31.46
CA ILE A 237 -0.49 -2.87 -32.60
C ILE A 237 0.31 -2.92 -33.90
N TYR A 238 -0.15 -3.72 -34.85
CA TYR A 238 0.46 -3.87 -36.17
C TYR A 238 -0.10 -2.83 -37.15
N SER A 239 0.77 -2.01 -37.75
CA SER A 239 0.35 -0.97 -38.71
C SER A 239 1.47 -0.63 -39.70
N THR A 240 1.21 0.31 -40.61
CA THR A 240 2.11 0.77 -41.67
C THR A 240 3.35 1.50 -41.11
N ILE A 241 4.49 1.34 -41.76
CA ILE A 241 5.72 2.11 -41.49
C ILE A 241 6.40 2.49 -42.81
N LEU A 242 7.47 3.29 -42.73
CA LEU A 242 8.25 3.72 -43.89
C LEU A 242 8.70 2.56 -44.78
N GLY A 243 8.83 2.85 -46.08
CA GLY A 243 9.42 1.92 -47.03
C GLY A 243 8.49 0.78 -47.47
N LYS A 244 7.17 1.00 -47.42
CA LYS A 244 6.14 0.02 -47.79
C LYS A 244 6.14 -1.23 -46.89
N ALA A 245 6.40 -1.03 -45.60
CA ALA A 245 6.53 -2.09 -44.61
C ALA A 245 5.51 -1.93 -43.48
N TYR A 246 5.50 -2.91 -42.56
CA TYR A 246 4.55 -2.98 -41.44
C TYR A 246 5.30 -3.43 -40.19
N ALA A 247 4.89 -2.94 -39.03
CA ALA A 247 5.52 -3.30 -37.75
C ALA A 247 4.56 -3.19 -36.57
N TYR A 248 4.88 -3.93 -35.51
CA TYR A 248 4.25 -3.80 -34.20
C TYR A 248 4.84 -2.59 -33.46
N LYS A 249 3.99 -1.76 -32.86
CA LYS A 249 4.36 -0.72 -31.89
C LYS A 249 3.42 -0.77 -30.68
N SER A 250 3.86 -0.21 -29.56
CA SER A 250 3.09 -0.10 -28.33
C SER A 250 3.14 1.32 -27.78
N GLY A 251 2.02 1.82 -27.27
CA GLY A 251 1.89 3.15 -26.67
C GLY A 251 0.45 3.65 -26.66
N THR A 252 0.14 4.63 -25.81
CA THR A 252 -1.12 5.37 -25.86
C THR A 252 -1.34 6.04 -27.21
N SER A 253 -0.28 6.37 -27.95
CA SER A 253 -0.32 6.80 -29.35
C SER A 253 -1.14 5.85 -30.24
N MET A 254 -0.90 4.55 -30.14
CA MET A 254 -1.64 3.55 -30.91
C MET A 254 -3.10 3.47 -30.46
N ALA A 255 -3.38 3.61 -29.15
CA ALA A 255 -4.75 3.66 -28.64
C ALA A 255 -5.52 4.89 -29.15
N THR A 256 -4.90 6.07 -29.11
CA THR A 256 -5.42 7.34 -29.65
C THR A 256 -5.80 7.21 -31.12
N SER A 257 -4.99 6.49 -31.91
CA SER A 257 -5.27 6.25 -33.34
C SER A 257 -6.51 5.39 -33.59
N HIS A 258 -6.81 4.41 -32.74
CA HIS A 258 -8.08 3.66 -32.81
C HIS A 258 -9.28 4.55 -32.50
N VAL A 259 -9.21 5.36 -31.44
CA VAL A 259 -10.30 6.29 -31.06
C VAL A 259 -10.51 7.37 -32.11
N THR A 260 -9.44 7.90 -32.71
CA THR A 260 -9.53 8.84 -33.84
C THR A 260 -10.25 8.19 -35.03
N GLY A 261 -9.88 6.94 -35.33
CA GLY A 261 -10.54 6.14 -36.37
C GLY A 261 -12.03 5.95 -36.09
N ALA A 262 -12.40 5.59 -34.86
CA ALA A 262 -13.79 5.42 -34.46
C ALA A 262 -14.58 6.73 -34.54
N ALA A 263 -14.01 7.86 -34.09
CA ALA A 263 -14.64 9.17 -34.21
C ALA A 263 -14.93 9.56 -35.66
N ALA A 264 -14.00 9.29 -36.58
CA ALA A 264 -14.22 9.53 -38.01
C ALA A 264 -15.34 8.62 -38.59
N LEU A 265 -15.38 7.36 -38.18
CA LEU A 265 -16.36 6.37 -38.63
C LEU A 265 -17.78 6.71 -38.13
N VAL A 266 -17.89 7.09 -36.86
CA VAL A 266 -19.15 7.48 -36.21
C VAL A 266 -19.73 8.77 -36.81
N TRP A 267 -18.88 9.74 -37.15
CA TRP A 267 -19.34 11.01 -37.74
C TRP A 267 -20.00 10.81 -39.11
N GLU A 268 -19.67 9.73 -39.82
CA GLU A 268 -20.32 9.41 -41.10
C GLU A 268 -21.82 9.15 -40.93
N GLN A 269 -22.22 8.44 -39.88
CA GLN A 269 -23.63 8.16 -39.61
C GLN A 269 -24.35 9.41 -39.07
N ASN A 270 -23.59 10.38 -38.57
CA ASN A 270 -24.08 11.55 -37.83
C ASN A 270 -23.54 12.86 -38.43
N LEU A 271 -23.59 13.04 -39.76
CA LEU A 271 -22.93 14.17 -40.45
C LEU A 271 -23.36 15.57 -39.97
N SER A 272 -24.57 15.70 -39.41
CA SER A 272 -25.10 16.93 -38.82
C SER A 272 -24.77 17.13 -37.35
N ALA A 273 -24.15 16.15 -36.69
CA ALA A 273 -23.77 16.25 -35.28
C ALA A 273 -22.56 17.16 -35.09
N ASN A 274 -22.54 17.80 -33.93
CA ASN A 274 -21.39 18.53 -33.41
C ASN A 274 -20.44 17.57 -32.67
N TYR A 275 -19.29 18.09 -32.24
CA TYR A 275 -18.28 17.26 -31.57
C TYR A 275 -18.78 16.61 -30.28
N SER A 276 -19.63 17.30 -29.50
CA SER A 276 -20.08 16.83 -28.19
C SER A 276 -20.93 15.55 -28.31
N VAL A 277 -21.83 15.49 -29.30
CA VAL A 277 -22.64 14.29 -29.55
C VAL A 277 -21.75 13.09 -29.93
N ILE A 278 -20.70 13.32 -30.73
CA ILE A 278 -19.78 12.26 -31.16
C ILE A 278 -18.90 11.79 -30.00
N LYS A 279 -18.37 12.72 -29.19
CA LYS A 279 -17.64 12.38 -27.96
C LYS A 279 -18.51 11.53 -27.04
N ASN A 280 -19.72 11.99 -26.75
CA ASN A 280 -20.64 11.28 -25.87
C ASN A 280 -21.00 9.90 -26.42
N LEU A 281 -21.24 9.76 -27.73
CA LEU A 281 -21.52 8.46 -28.33
C LEU A 281 -20.37 7.48 -28.06
N ILE A 282 -19.13 7.89 -28.32
CA ILE A 282 -17.94 7.06 -28.08
C ILE A 282 -17.80 6.70 -26.60
N MET A 283 -17.99 7.67 -25.72
CA MET A 283 -17.86 7.51 -24.27
C MET A 283 -18.93 6.59 -23.69
N ASN A 284 -20.16 6.73 -24.18
CA ASN A 284 -21.33 6.04 -23.68
C ASN A 284 -21.48 4.63 -24.25
N THR A 285 -20.75 4.25 -25.31
CA THR A 285 -20.87 2.93 -25.94
C THR A 285 -19.63 2.07 -25.75
N VAL A 286 -18.78 2.38 -24.76
CA VAL A 286 -17.65 1.54 -24.39
C VAL A 286 -18.09 0.18 -23.86
N ASP A 287 -17.19 -0.80 -23.89
CA ASP A 287 -17.33 -1.99 -23.07
C ASP A 287 -16.75 -1.70 -21.68
N PRO A 288 -17.56 -1.69 -20.61
CA PRO A 288 -17.06 -1.48 -19.25
C PRO A 288 -16.20 -2.66 -18.82
N LEU A 289 -15.00 -2.39 -18.30
CA LEU A 289 -14.06 -3.42 -17.89
C LEU A 289 -13.66 -3.23 -16.42
N PRO A 290 -13.67 -4.29 -15.59
CA PRO A 290 -13.20 -4.19 -14.20
C PRO A 290 -11.78 -3.61 -14.07
N SER A 291 -10.89 -3.94 -15.02
CA SER A 291 -9.51 -3.47 -15.11
C SER A 291 -9.37 -1.97 -15.37
N LEU A 292 -10.44 -1.28 -15.78
CA LEU A 292 -10.45 0.16 -16.06
C LEU A 292 -11.30 0.95 -15.04
N SER A 293 -12.01 0.26 -14.15
CA SER A 293 -12.79 0.90 -13.09
C SER A 293 -11.86 1.69 -12.16
N GLY A 294 -12.12 2.99 -12.01
CA GLY A 294 -11.27 3.89 -11.22
C GLY A 294 -9.99 4.34 -11.93
N TYR A 295 -9.75 3.92 -13.17
CA TYR A 295 -8.59 4.32 -13.98
C TYR A 295 -8.96 5.29 -15.12
N THR A 296 -10.21 5.30 -15.59
CA THR A 296 -10.72 6.24 -16.60
C THR A 296 -12.15 6.68 -16.26
N VAL A 297 -12.58 7.82 -16.79
CA VAL A 297 -13.95 8.37 -16.61
C VAL A 297 -15.01 7.33 -17.00
N SER A 298 -14.86 6.71 -18.18
CA SER A 298 -15.84 5.72 -18.67
C SER A 298 -15.74 4.35 -17.99
N GLY A 299 -14.63 4.07 -17.30
CA GLY A 299 -14.28 2.73 -16.81
C GLY A 299 -14.26 1.65 -17.91
N GLY A 300 -14.09 2.02 -19.18
CA GLY A 300 -14.32 1.13 -20.31
C GLY A 300 -13.39 1.31 -21.51
N ARG A 301 -13.41 0.28 -22.36
CA ARG A 301 -12.62 0.15 -23.57
C ARG A 301 -13.49 0.46 -24.79
N LEU A 302 -12.92 1.17 -25.78
CA LEU A 302 -13.61 1.57 -27.01
C LEU A 302 -14.31 0.38 -27.70
N ASN A 303 -15.61 0.51 -27.99
CA ASN A 303 -16.31 -0.40 -28.89
C ASN A 303 -16.87 0.39 -30.07
N VAL A 304 -16.31 0.20 -31.26
CA VAL A 304 -16.72 0.97 -32.44
C VAL A 304 -18.05 0.47 -33.00
N ASN A 305 -18.37 -0.82 -32.85
CA ASN A 305 -19.65 -1.37 -33.30
C ASN A 305 -20.82 -0.78 -32.50
N ASN A 306 -20.72 -0.77 -31.17
CA ASN A 306 -21.74 -0.17 -30.31
C ASN A 306 -21.94 1.32 -30.64
N ALA A 307 -20.85 2.04 -30.93
CA ALA A 307 -20.92 3.45 -31.31
C ALA A 307 -21.67 3.67 -32.64
N VAL A 308 -21.34 2.92 -33.70
CA VAL A 308 -21.97 3.13 -35.02
C VAL A 308 -23.39 2.56 -35.13
N SER A 309 -23.78 1.66 -34.22
CA SER A 309 -25.08 0.98 -34.23
C SER A 309 -26.09 1.53 -33.21
N CYS A 310 -25.74 2.57 -32.46
CA CYS A 310 -26.64 3.14 -31.45
C CYS A 310 -27.88 3.81 -32.09
N GLU A 311 -29.07 3.46 -31.59
CA GLU A 311 -30.35 4.01 -32.04
C GLU A 311 -30.98 4.95 -31.00
N THR A 312 -31.26 6.20 -31.38
CA THR A 312 -31.89 7.20 -30.51
C THR A 312 -33.31 6.82 -30.10
N GLY A 313 -33.74 7.22 -28.90
CA GLY A 313 -35.04 6.88 -28.31
C GLY A 313 -35.00 5.60 -27.48
N ASN A 314 -33.81 5.07 -27.22
CA ASN A 314 -33.59 3.86 -26.46
C ASN A 314 -32.71 4.17 -25.25
N LEU A 315 -33.35 4.51 -24.13
CA LEU A 315 -32.66 4.77 -22.87
C LEU A 315 -31.82 3.54 -22.48
N ALA A 316 -30.54 3.76 -22.22
CA ALA A 316 -29.57 2.75 -21.84
C ALA A 316 -28.82 3.15 -20.57
N MET A 317 -28.20 2.15 -19.93
CA MET A 317 -27.41 2.33 -18.72
C MET A 317 -26.17 1.44 -18.75
N HIS A 318 -25.00 2.04 -18.58
CA HIS A 318 -23.78 1.35 -18.21
C HIS A 318 -23.59 1.41 -16.71
N VAL A 319 -22.99 0.35 -16.14
CA VAL A 319 -22.65 0.27 -14.73
C VAL A 319 -21.18 -0.07 -14.65
N SER A 320 -20.46 0.64 -13.79
CA SER A 320 -19.07 0.38 -13.43
C SER A 320 -18.95 0.23 -11.90
N PRO A 321 -18.17 -0.72 -11.36
CA PRO A 321 -17.35 -1.67 -12.10
C PRO A 321 -18.21 -2.67 -12.92
N GLY A 322 -17.63 -3.31 -13.93
CA GLY A 322 -18.29 -4.35 -14.73
C GLY A 322 -18.39 -5.69 -14.00
N ASP A 323 -18.96 -6.71 -14.66
CA ASP A 323 -18.98 -8.08 -14.13
C ASP A 323 -17.56 -8.62 -13.87
N GLY A 324 -17.40 -9.38 -12.79
CA GLY A 324 -16.12 -9.96 -12.36
C GLY A 324 -15.26 -9.02 -11.51
N PHE A 325 -15.83 -7.92 -11.00
CA PHE A 325 -15.11 -6.98 -10.16
C PHE A 325 -14.66 -7.59 -8.83
N GLU A 326 -13.58 -7.04 -8.26
CA GLU A 326 -13.10 -7.38 -6.93
C GLU A 326 -13.04 -6.11 -6.08
N VAL A 327 -13.50 -6.19 -4.84
CA VAL A 327 -13.52 -5.07 -3.89
C VAL A 327 -12.94 -5.49 -2.54
N ASP A 328 -12.25 -4.55 -1.91
CA ASP A 328 -11.64 -4.73 -0.59
C ASP A 328 -12.74 -4.73 0.50
N PHE A 329 -12.66 -5.71 1.39
CA PHE A 329 -13.59 -5.88 2.50
C PHE A 329 -13.55 -4.66 3.45
N SER A 330 -14.74 -4.13 3.78
CA SER A 330 -14.91 -2.96 4.64
C SER A 330 -14.28 -1.66 4.13
N ALA A 331 -13.73 -1.62 2.92
CA ALA A 331 -13.26 -0.40 2.27
C ALA A 331 -14.37 0.19 1.38
N ASP A 332 -14.38 1.51 1.22
CA ASP A 332 -15.34 2.17 0.33
C ASP A 332 -15.05 1.81 -1.13
N ALA A 333 -16.01 1.14 -1.76
CA ALA A 333 -16.02 0.85 -3.18
C ALA A 333 -16.95 1.82 -3.90
N SER A 334 -16.47 2.42 -4.99
CA SER A 334 -17.29 3.30 -5.83
C SER A 334 -18.08 2.51 -6.86
N VAL A 335 -19.33 2.89 -7.06
CA VAL A 335 -20.22 2.36 -8.10
C VAL A 335 -20.69 3.54 -8.94
N PHE A 336 -20.65 3.37 -10.26
CA PHE A 336 -21.08 4.35 -11.24
C PHE A 336 -22.18 3.78 -12.11
N ALA A 337 -23.11 4.64 -12.52
CA ALA A 337 -24.08 4.37 -13.55
C ALA A 337 -24.11 5.52 -14.54
N THR A 338 -23.78 5.25 -15.80
CA THR A 338 -23.91 6.22 -16.89
C THR A 338 -25.24 5.99 -17.57
N LEU A 339 -26.14 6.96 -17.49
CA LEU A 339 -27.42 6.92 -18.20
C LEU A 339 -27.36 7.78 -19.45
N PHE A 340 -27.80 7.22 -20.57
CA PHE A 340 -27.69 7.88 -21.87
C PHE A 340 -28.74 7.37 -22.86
N ASP A 341 -28.96 8.15 -23.90
CA ASP A 341 -29.66 7.78 -25.13
C ASP A 341 -28.73 8.14 -26.30
N CYS A 342 -27.88 7.18 -26.68
CA CYS A 342 -26.77 7.41 -27.60
C CYS A 342 -25.85 8.57 -27.19
N GLY A 343 -25.81 9.64 -27.97
CA GLY A 343 -24.97 10.82 -27.70
C GLY A 343 -25.55 11.77 -26.66
N ASP A 344 -26.77 11.53 -26.18
CA ASP A 344 -27.43 12.36 -25.17
C ASP A 344 -27.25 11.75 -23.77
N SER A 345 -26.54 12.46 -22.89
CA SER A 345 -26.48 12.11 -21.46
C SER A 345 -27.78 12.41 -20.74
N ILE A 346 -28.20 11.54 -19.82
CA ILE A 346 -29.49 11.62 -19.15
C ILE A 346 -29.32 12.01 -17.67
N THR A 347 -29.70 13.26 -17.37
CA THR A 347 -29.64 13.85 -16.02
C THR A 347 -31.00 13.79 -15.30
N GLY A 348 -31.01 13.82 -13.97
CA GLY A 348 -32.23 13.90 -13.16
C GLY A 348 -33.02 12.58 -13.01
N ALA A 349 -32.39 11.44 -13.28
CA ALA A 349 -32.94 10.12 -12.94
C ALA A 349 -32.78 9.81 -11.45
N GLU A 350 -33.65 8.96 -10.91
CA GLU A 350 -33.45 8.38 -9.58
C GLU A 350 -32.70 7.06 -9.74
N VAL A 351 -31.48 6.97 -9.23
CA VAL A 351 -30.61 5.78 -9.36
C VAL A 351 -30.35 5.19 -7.98
N THR A 352 -30.61 3.89 -7.84
CA THR A 352 -30.44 3.12 -6.60
C THR A 352 -29.63 1.86 -6.86
N VAL A 353 -28.89 1.43 -5.85
CA VAL A 353 -28.17 0.16 -5.84
C VAL A 353 -28.67 -0.68 -4.69
N ALA A 354 -28.99 -1.94 -4.95
CA ALA A 354 -29.26 -2.96 -3.94
C ALA A 354 -28.19 -4.07 -4.00
N THR A 355 -27.62 -4.42 -2.86
CA THR A 355 -26.58 -5.45 -2.76
C THR A 355 -27.17 -6.77 -2.28
N SER A 356 -26.54 -7.90 -2.64
CA SER A 356 -26.96 -9.23 -2.16
C SER A 356 -26.78 -9.45 -0.65
N GLU A 357 -26.06 -8.57 0.04
CA GLU A 357 -25.95 -8.54 1.51
C GLU A 357 -27.07 -7.71 2.19
N GLY A 358 -27.99 -7.15 1.41
CA GLY A 358 -29.17 -6.44 1.93
C GLY A 358 -28.96 -4.95 2.21
N VAL A 359 -27.86 -4.37 1.74
CA VAL A 359 -27.59 -2.92 1.78
C VAL A 359 -28.20 -2.25 0.56
N SER A 360 -28.68 -1.00 0.71
CA SER A 360 -29.16 -0.20 -0.42
C SER A 360 -28.73 1.26 -0.27
N PHE A 361 -28.35 1.89 -1.38
CA PHE A 361 -27.86 3.27 -1.43
C PHE A 361 -28.19 3.94 -2.77
N HIS A 362 -28.01 5.25 -2.85
CA HIS A 362 -28.27 6.05 -4.06
C HIS A 362 -26.97 6.39 -4.80
N LEU A 363 -27.07 6.51 -6.13
CA LEU A 363 -26.04 7.13 -6.95
C LEU A 363 -26.49 8.55 -7.33
N LEU A 364 -25.57 9.51 -7.27
CA LEU A 364 -25.82 10.94 -7.48
C LEU A 364 -24.96 11.48 -8.63
N ASP A 365 -25.56 12.39 -9.40
CA ASP A 365 -24.93 13.18 -10.48
C ASP A 365 -24.89 14.64 -9.98
N ASP A 366 -23.92 14.93 -9.10
CA ASP A 366 -23.86 16.14 -8.26
C ASP A 366 -22.47 16.83 -8.24
N GLY A 367 -21.48 16.27 -8.93
CA GLY A 367 -20.10 16.75 -8.99
C GLY A 367 -19.34 16.62 -7.67
N VAL A 368 -19.81 15.75 -6.77
CA VAL A 368 -19.10 15.38 -5.55
C VAL A 368 -18.48 14.00 -5.75
N LEU A 369 -17.16 13.91 -5.53
CA LEU A 369 -16.43 12.66 -5.70
C LEU A 369 -17.15 11.49 -4.96
N PRO A 370 -17.31 10.33 -5.62
CA PRO A 370 -16.60 9.92 -6.83
C PRO A 370 -17.12 10.49 -8.15
N ASP A 371 -18.21 11.25 -8.16
CA ASP A 371 -18.67 11.99 -9.33
C ASP A 371 -17.83 13.26 -9.51
N ALA A 372 -17.15 13.38 -10.65
CA ALA A 372 -16.28 14.50 -10.93
C ALA A 372 -17.02 15.73 -11.43
N LEU A 373 -18.17 15.58 -12.10
CA LEU A 373 -18.86 16.65 -12.82
C LEU A 373 -20.38 16.54 -12.70
N ALA A 374 -21.00 17.55 -12.09
CA ALA A 374 -22.45 17.58 -11.96
C ALA A 374 -23.17 17.75 -13.31
N ASN A 375 -24.26 17.01 -13.48
CA ASN A 375 -25.18 16.98 -14.62
C ASN A 375 -24.55 16.51 -15.93
N ASP A 376 -23.65 15.53 -15.87
CA ASP A 376 -23.04 14.92 -17.07
C ASP A 376 -23.66 13.56 -17.44
N GLY A 377 -24.63 13.08 -16.64
CA GLY A 377 -25.31 11.79 -16.81
C GLY A 377 -24.58 10.60 -16.19
N ILE A 378 -23.48 10.83 -15.46
CA ILE A 378 -22.76 9.84 -14.67
C ILE A 378 -23.22 9.99 -13.21
N TYR A 379 -23.87 8.95 -12.70
CA TYR A 379 -24.30 8.89 -11.31
C TYR A 379 -23.30 8.04 -10.55
N SER A 380 -22.87 8.47 -9.36
CA SER A 380 -21.93 7.69 -8.56
C SER A 380 -22.28 7.65 -7.07
N GLY A 381 -21.72 6.69 -6.36
CA GLY A 381 -21.89 6.54 -4.92
C GLY A 381 -20.92 5.51 -4.38
N THR A 382 -20.74 5.51 -3.05
CA THR A 382 -19.86 4.56 -2.38
C THR A 382 -20.63 3.56 -1.52
N TRP A 383 -20.04 2.39 -1.36
CA TRP A 383 -20.53 1.34 -0.49
C TRP A 383 -19.35 0.57 0.09
N SER A 384 -19.40 0.26 1.39
CA SER A 384 -18.40 -0.55 2.07
C SER A 384 -18.94 -1.97 2.29
N PRO A 385 -18.36 -3.01 1.65
CA PRO A 385 -18.83 -4.39 1.79
C PRO A 385 -18.72 -4.91 3.22
N SER A 386 -19.76 -5.60 3.69
CA SER A 386 -19.83 -6.14 5.04
C SER A 386 -19.68 -7.67 5.12
N LEU A 387 -19.70 -8.35 3.97
CA LEU A 387 -19.53 -9.81 3.86
C LEU A 387 -18.49 -10.17 2.79
N VAL A 388 -17.54 -11.03 3.15
CA VAL A 388 -16.53 -11.59 2.23
C VAL A 388 -17.17 -12.66 1.33
N GLY A 389 -16.74 -12.73 0.07
CA GLY A 389 -17.20 -13.72 -0.91
C GLY A 389 -17.97 -13.11 -2.07
N GLN A 390 -18.81 -13.91 -2.73
CA GLN A 390 -19.56 -13.46 -3.91
C GLN A 390 -20.58 -12.37 -3.53
N ILE A 391 -20.61 -11.29 -4.32
CA ILE A 391 -21.55 -10.18 -4.18
C ILE A 391 -22.24 -9.89 -5.52
N VAL A 392 -23.52 -9.53 -5.47
CA VAL A 392 -24.26 -9.00 -6.62
C VAL A 392 -24.74 -7.59 -6.29
N LEU A 393 -24.47 -6.64 -7.17
CA LEU A 393 -25.04 -5.29 -7.13
C LEU A 393 -26.11 -5.18 -8.21
N THR A 394 -27.32 -4.79 -7.83
CA THR A 394 -28.41 -4.49 -8.77
C THR A 394 -28.65 -3.00 -8.78
N VAL A 395 -28.30 -2.37 -9.89
CA VAL A 395 -28.51 -0.94 -10.12
C VAL A 395 -29.85 -0.76 -10.84
N GLU A 396 -30.73 0.04 -10.27
CA GLU A 396 -32.01 0.42 -10.85
C GLU A 396 -32.05 1.93 -11.06
N ALA A 397 -32.42 2.34 -12.28
CA ALA A 397 -32.57 3.74 -12.63
C ALA A 397 -33.98 4.03 -13.16
N LEU A 398 -34.64 5.03 -12.57
CA LEU A 398 -35.98 5.49 -12.95
C LEU A 398 -35.88 6.87 -13.58
N TYR A 399 -36.26 6.97 -14.86
CA TYR A 399 -36.29 8.22 -15.60
C TYR A 399 -37.59 8.34 -16.42
N ASN A 400 -38.35 9.42 -16.20
CA ASN A 400 -39.61 9.71 -16.90
C ASN A 400 -40.62 8.53 -16.96
N GLY A 401 -40.64 7.68 -15.92
CA GLY A 401 -41.53 6.52 -15.83
C GLY A 401 -41.02 5.24 -16.52
N THR A 402 -39.82 5.29 -17.10
CA THR A 402 -39.08 4.12 -17.60
C THR A 402 -38.10 3.67 -16.53
N THR A 403 -38.09 2.36 -16.22
CA THR A 403 -37.14 1.74 -15.30
C THR A 403 -36.13 0.91 -16.10
N LEU A 404 -34.84 1.16 -15.87
CA LEU A 404 -33.75 0.29 -16.28
C LEU A 404 -33.21 -0.43 -15.05
N ALA A 405 -32.85 -1.70 -15.20
CA ALA A 405 -32.19 -2.46 -14.15
C ALA A 405 -31.03 -3.27 -14.75
N LYS A 406 -29.87 -3.23 -14.10
CA LYS A 406 -28.69 -4.03 -14.46
C LYS A 406 -28.09 -4.62 -13.20
N SER A 407 -27.81 -5.92 -13.24
CA SER A 407 -27.07 -6.59 -12.16
C SER A 407 -25.65 -6.89 -12.63
N ILE A 408 -24.70 -6.66 -11.73
CA ILE A 408 -23.29 -7.01 -11.90
C ILE A 408 -22.86 -7.91 -10.73
N SER A 409 -21.99 -8.87 -11.00
CA SER A 409 -21.46 -9.81 -10.00
C SER A 409 -19.98 -9.58 -9.76
N GLY A 410 -19.53 -9.72 -8.52
CA GLY A 410 -18.13 -9.56 -8.13
C GLY A 410 -17.77 -10.39 -6.90
N THR A 411 -16.56 -10.17 -6.39
CA THR A 411 -16.04 -10.85 -5.19
C THR A 411 -15.48 -9.83 -4.20
N VAL A 412 -15.94 -9.92 -2.95
CA VAL A 412 -15.38 -9.19 -1.82
C VAL A 412 -14.22 -10.00 -1.25
N ILE A 413 -13.02 -9.41 -1.17
CA ILE A 413 -11.79 -10.09 -0.74
C ILE A 413 -11.20 -9.32 0.44
N LYS A 414 -10.66 -10.06 1.42
CA LYS A 414 -9.92 -9.45 2.54
C LYS A 414 -8.56 -8.96 2.07
N ASN A 415 -8.21 -7.74 2.43
CA ASN A 415 -6.86 -7.25 2.26
C ASN A 415 -6.01 -7.50 3.51
N TYR A 416 -4.84 -6.88 3.57
CA TYR A 416 -3.96 -6.88 4.72
C TYR A 416 -3.94 -5.50 5.37
N THR A 417 -3.66 -5.42 6.66
CA THR A 417 -3.16 -4.20 7.31
C THR A 417 -1.63 -4.22 7.31
N MET A 418 -1.01 -3.06 7.55
CA MET A 418 0.44 -2.89 7.50
C MET A 418 0.89 -2.07 8.72
N ASP A 419 2.00 -2.49 9.33
CA ASP A 419 2.66 -1.82 10.45
C ASP A 419 4.18 -1.82 10.24
N ASP A 420 4.79 -0.64 10.17
CA ASP A 420 6.22 -0.41 9.99
C ASP A 420 6.93 0.01 11.29
N GLN A 421 6.24 -0.03 12.42
CA GLN A 421 6.79 0.25 13.75
C GLN A 421 7.16 -1.03 14.52
N VAL A 422 7.12 -2.17 13.84
CA VAL A 422 7.49 -3.47 14.41
C VAL A 422 9.01 -3.58 14.62
N ALA A 423 9.40 -4.32 15.66
CA ALA A 423 10.80 -4.52 15.98
C ALA A 423 11.53 -5.33 14.90
N TYR A 424 12.73 -4.89 14.54
CA TYR A 424 13.64 -5.63 13.67
C TYR A 424 14.33 -6.75 14.45
N ASP A 425 14.17 -7.98 13.96
CA ASP A 425 14.73 -9.22 14.49
C ASP A 425 15.15 -10.15 13.34
N TRP A 426 16.34 -9.89 12.78
CA TRP A 426 16.83 -10.54 11.56
C TRP A 426 17.01 -12.06 11.68
N ILE A 427 16.51 -12.80 10.69
CA ILE A 427 16.72 -14.25 10.59
C ILE A 427 17.81 -14.55 9.54
N ASP A 428 18.89 -15.21 9.95
CA ASP A 428 19.95 -15.62 9.00
C ASP A 428 19.54 -16.90 8.25
N ALA A 429 18.81 -16.73 7.15
CA ALA A 429 18.35 -17.83 6.31
C ALA A 429 19.48 -18.47 5.50
N THR A 430 20.68 -17.87 5.45
CA THR A 430 21.86 -18.50 4.83
C THR A 430 22.27 -19.82 5.49
N THR A 431 21.81 -20.05 6.72
CA THR A 431 21.94 -21.33 7.44
C THR A 431 21.03 -22.44 6.89
N GLY A 432 20.03 -22.07 6.08
CA GLY A 432 19.07 -22.95 5.43
C GLY A 432 19.51 -23.50 4.08
N ILE A 433 18.57 -23.53 3.12
CA ILE A 433 18.75 -24.14 1.80
C ILE A 433 18.90 -23.04 0.74
N ASN A 434 19.93 -23.16 -0.10
CA ASN A 434 20.09 -22.31 -1.28
C ASN A 434 19.05 -22.70 -2.35
N THR A 435 18.30 -21.74 -2.88
CA THR A 435 17.25 -22.00 -3.89
C THR A 435 17.80 -22.54 -5.22
N GLY A 436 19.09 -22.38 -5.48
CA GLY A 436 19.75 -22.80 -6.72
C GLY A 436 19.62 -21.81 -7.87
N ILE A 437 18.99 -20.66 -7.65
CA ILE A 437 18.95 -19.53 -8.60
C ILE A 437 20.39 -19.01 -8.79
N LYS A 438 20.81 -18.79 -10.05
CA LYS A 438 22.20 -18.41 -10.40
C LYS A 438 22.32 -17.24 -11.36
N GLY A 439 21.21 -16.77 -11.94
CA GLY A 439 21.21 -15.78 -13.00
C GLY A 439 20.25 -14.64 -12.72
N ASP A 440 20.34 -13.68 -13.62
CA ASP A 440 19.34 -12.65 -13.83
C ASP A 440 18.04 -13.26 -14.39
N ASP A 441 16.90 -12.62 -14.13
CA ASP A 441 15.56 -13.05 -14.58
C ASP A 441 15.35 -14.56 -14.44
N SER A 442 15.43 -15.06 -13.21
CA SER A 442 15.28 -16.49 -12.95
C SER A 442 14.58 -16.76 -11.64
N SER A 443 13.94 -17.92 -11.54
CA SER A 443 13.08 -18.22 -10.41
C SER A 443 13.14 -19.68 -9.99
N ALA A 444 12.72 -19.97 -8.76
CA ALA A 444 12.66 -21.32 -8.22
C ALA A 444 11.43 -21.51 -7.34
N GLU A 445 10.69 -22.60 -7.55
CA GLU A 445 9.63 -23.01 -6.64
C GLU A 445 10.21 -23.73 -5.41
N ILE A 446 9.79 -23.30 -4.23
CA ILE A 446 10.13 -23.92 -2.95
C ILE A 446 8.86 -24.35 -2.20
N SER A 447 9.00 -25.31 -1.28
CA SER A 447 7.90 -25.68 -0.39
C SER A 447 7.82 -24.72 0.79
N ILE A 448 6.60 -24.32 1.15
CA ILE A 448 6.35 -23.47 2.31
C ILE A 448 6.50 -24.25 3.62
N GLY A 449 6.30 -25.58 3.57
CA GLY A 449 6.38 -26.47 4.73
C GLY A 449 5.09 -26.52 5.56
N PHE A 450 4.15 -25.61 5.34
CA PHE A 450 2.82 -25.55 5.96
C PHE A 450 1.79 -24.97 4.98
N ASP A 451 0.50 -25.06 5.33
CA ASP A 451 -0.57 -24.40 4.58
C ASP A 451 -0.56 -22.91 4.94
N PHE A 452 -0.36 -22.05 3.96
CA PHE A 452 -0.34 -20.59 4.10
C PHE A 452 -1.51 -19.98 3.31
N GLU A 453 -2.32 -19.15 3.96
CA GLU A 453 -3.45 -18.48 3.32
C GLU A 453 -3.06 -17.07 2.87
N PHE A 454 -3.23 -16.78 1.58
CA PHE A 454 -2.94 -15.47 0.99
C PHE A 454 -4.13 -15.03 0.13
N TYR A 455 -4.73 -13.87 0.47
CA TYR A 455 -5.95 -13.35 -0.16
C TYR A 455 -7.07 -14.40 -0.32
N GLY A 456 -7.30 -15.21 0.72
CA GLY A 456 -8.35 -16.24 0.76
C GLY A 456 -8.03 -17.54 0.01
N ASN A 457 -6.83 -17.67 -0.55
CA ASN A 457 -6.36 -18.88 -1.23
C ASN A 457 -5.28 -19.57 -0.41
N THR A 458 -5.33 -20.90 -0.33
CA THR A 458 -4.33 -21.70 0.42
C THR A 458 -3.22 -22.20 -0.51
N TYR A 459 -1.98 -22.01 -0.07
CA TYR A 459 -0.77 -22.40 -0.78
C TYR A 459 0.15 -23.25 0.10
N ASN A 460 0.89 -24.17 -0.53
CA ASN A 460 1.92 -24.99 0.11
C ASN A 460 3.27 -24.94 -0.63
N THR A 461 3.32 -24.22 -1.76
CA THR A 461 4.53 -23.86 -2.49
C THR A 461 4.48 -22.38 -2.83
N VAL A 462 5.67 -21.80 -3.03
CA VAL A 462 5.85 -20.40 -3.45
C VAL A 462 7.00 -20.33 -4.45
N ASN A 463 6.85 -19.50 -5.48
CA ASN A 463 7.90 -19.24 -6.45
C ASN A 463 8.72 -18.03 -6.00
N VAL A 464 10.04 -18.17 -5.93
CA VAL A 464 10.98 -17.14 -5.51
C VAL A 464 11.69 -16.59 -6.75
N SER A 465 11.62 -15.27 -6.96
CA SER A 465 12.23 -14.59 -8.09
C SER A 465 13.62 -14.02 -7.75
N SER A 466 14.53 -14.00 -8.73
CA SER A 466 15.79 -13.25 -8.65
C SER A 466 15.53 -11.77 -8.40
N ASN A 467 14.41 -11.26 -8.89
CA ASN A 467 14.05 -9.85 -8.93
C ASN A 467 13.35 -9.39 -7.63
N GLY A 468 13.58 -10.09 -6.51
CA GLY A 468 13.21 -9.63 -5.16
C GLY A 468 11.72 -9.73 -4.79
N TYR A 469 10.98 -10.66 -5.43
CA TYR A 469 9.58 -10.94 -5.11
C TYR A 469 9.27 -12.44 -5.09
N LEU A 470 8.11 -12.77 -4.50
CA LEU A 470 7.51 -14.09 -4.45
C LEU A 470 6.19 -14.08 -5.23
N THR A 471 5.85 -15.19 -5.89
CA THR A 471 4.49 -15.40 -6.45
C THR A 471 3.92 -16.75 -6.07
N PHE A 472 2.60 -16.83 -5.96
CA PHE A 472 1.90 -18.10 -5.77
C PHE A 472 1.24 -18.56 -7.08
N GLY A 473 1.64 -19.73 -7.60
CA GLY A 473 1.11 -20.28 -8.85
C GLY A 473 1.96 -20.00 -10.09
N ASN A 474 1.35 -19.48 -11.16
CA ASN A 474 1.96 -19.46 -12.50
C ASN A 474 3.18 -18.52 -12.59
N THR A 475 4.19 -18.98 -13.33
CA THR A 475 5.60 -18.67 -13.10
C THR A 475 6.19 -17.73 -14.14
N ASP A 476 6.12 -16.42 -13.91
CA ASP A 476 6.99 -15.47 -14.61
C ASP A 476 7.80 -14.70 -13.56
N GLY A 477 8.74 -15.39 -12.91
CA GLY A 477 9.83 -14.76 -12.14
C GLY A 477 10.87 -14.08 -13.03
N LEU A 478 10.48 -13.68 -14.24
CA LEU A 478 11.30 -13.05 -15.29
C LEU A 478 11.00 -11.56 -15.41
N ILE A 479 10.03 -11.04 -14.66
CA ILE A 479 9.61 -9.66 -14.77
C ILE A 479 10.52 -8.81 -13.89
N TRP A 480 11.50 -8.16 -14.53
CA TRP A 480 12.44 -7.25 -13.87
C TRP A 480 11.86 -5.85 -13.66
N SER A 481 10.96 -5.39 -14.54
CA SER A 481 10.40 -4.04 -14.47
C SER A 481 9.32 -3.99 -13.40
N ASN A 482 9.58 -3.23 -12.33
CA ASN A 482 8.64 -3.04 -11.25
C ASN A 482 7.50 -2.06 -11.59
N SER A 483 6.35 -2.26 -10.96
CA SER A 483 5.15 -1.43 -11.09
C SER A 483 4.56 -1.10 -9.72
N MET A 484 3.72 -0.07 -9.65
CA MET A 484 3.00 0.27 -8.42
C MET A 484 1.96 -0.80 -8.09
N ILE A 485 1.92 -1.27 -6.85
CA ILE A 485 0.89 -2.20 -6.33
C ILE A 485 -0.33 -1.40 -5.83
N PRO A 486 -1.59 -1.88 -6.03
CA PRO A 486 -1.95 -3.05 -6.83
C PRO A 486 -1.82 -2.80 -8.34
N PHE A 487 -1.44 -3.83 -9.09
CA PHE A 487 -1.31 -3.78 -10.54
C PHE A 487 -1.86 -5.01 -11.23
N SER A 488 -2.83 -4.85 -12.14
CA SER A 488 -3.48 -6.01 -12.75
C SER A 488 -2.62 -6.78 -13.77
N ASN A 489 -1.46 -6.24 -14.17
CA ASN A 489 -0.54 -6.93 -15.07
C ASN A 489 0.50 -7.73 -14.29
N ILE A 490 0.86 -8.89 -14.84
CA ILE A 490 1.85 -9.79 -14.26
C ILE A 490 3.18 -9.08 -13.88
N PRO A 491 3.83 -9.52 -12.80
CA PRO A 491 3.46 -10.62 -11.91
C PRO A 491 2.35 -10.22 -10.93
N ASN A 492 1.34 -11.08 -10.76
CA ASN A 492 0.29 -10.92 -9.75
C ASN A 492 0.42 -12.02 -8.69
N ASN A 493 -0.47 -12.01 -7.69
CA ASN A 493 -0.46 -12.96 -6.58
C ASN A 493 0.88 -12.94 -5.84
N MET A 494 1.29 -11.73 -5.47
CA MET A 494 2.69 -11.40 -5.26
C MET A 494 2.95 -10.88 -3.85
N ILE A 495 4.13 -11.24 -3.32
CA ILE A 495 4.74 -10.64 -2.15
C ILE A 495 6.08 -10.03 -2.58
N ALA A 496 6.20 -8.71 -2.57
CA ALA A 496 7.37 -7.97 -3.04
C ALA A 496 8.08 -7.26 -1.87
N PRO A 497 9.03 -7.90 -1.18
CA PRO A 497 9.88 -7.22 -0.21
C PRO A 497 10.81 -6.20 -0.86
N PHE A 498 11.24 -6.43 -2.11
CA PHE A 498 12.07 -5.51 -2.89
C PHE A 498 12.00 -5.84 -4.40
N TRP A 499 10.88 -5.55 -5.06
CA TRP A 499 10.76 -5.86 -6.49
C TRP A 499 11.51 -4.84 -7.36
N ASP A 500 12.57 -5.30 -8.03
CA ASP A 500 13.42 -4.51 -8.94
C ASP A 500 14.24 -5.44 -9.88
N ASP A 501 15.00 -4.86 -10.81
CA ASP A 501 15.88 -5.54 -11.75
C ASP A 501 17.20 -5.99 -11.06
N LEU A 502 17.13 -7.13 -10.34
CA LEU A 502 18.20 -7.66 -9.50
C LEU A 502 18.91 -8.86 -10.13
N ASN A 503 20.22 -8.95 -9.91
CA ASN A 503 21.08 -9.93 -10.57
C ASN A 503 22.01 -10.67 -9.61
N LEU A 504 21.86 -12.00 -9.58
CA LEU A 504 22.69 -12.89 -8.76
C LEU A 504 24.08 -13.16 -9.36
N SER A 505 24.30 -12.84 -10.64
CA SER A 505 25.57 -13.09 -11.34
C SER A 505 26.75 -12.31 -10.74
N GLY A 506 26.46 -11.26 -9.96
CA GLY A 506 27.44 -10.44 -9.22
C GLY A 506 28.01 -11.09 -7.95
N GLY A 507 27.52 -12.27 -7.53
CA GLY A 507 28.04 -13.02 -6.38
C GLY A 507 27.07 -13.22 -5.21
N GLY A 508 25.81 -12.79 -5.35
CA GLY A 508 24.74 -13.01 -4.36
C GLY A 508 24.06 -14.38 -4.50
N ALA A 509 23.20 -14.70 -3.54
CA ALA A 509 22.42 -15.93 -3.53
C ALA A 509 21.10 -15.74 -2.78
N ILE A 510 20.10 -16.57 -3.10
CA ILE A 510 18.82 -16.59 -2.38
C ILE A 510 18.76 -17.87 -1.55
N TYR A 511 18.41 -17.72 -0.29
CA TYR A 511 18.27 -18.80 0.68
C TYR A 511 16.87 -18.84 1.26
N TYR A 512 16.46 -20.01 1.73
CA TYR A 512 15.25 -20.13 2.55
C TYR A 512 15.48 -21.04 3.74
N LEU A 513 14.81 -20.74 4.84
CA LEU A 513 14.91 -21.43 6.10
C LEU A 513 13.50 -21.63 6.68
N ILE A 514 13.20 -22.86 7.11
CA ILE A 514 11.96 -23.19 7.81
C ILE A 514 12.31 -23.50 9.26
N GLU A 515 11.74 -22.73 10.19
CA GLU A 515 12.01 -22.83 11.62
C GLU A 515 10.72 -22.98 12.44
N GLY A 516 10.87 -23.31 13.72
CA GLY A 516 9.75 -23.52 14.64
C GLY A 516 9.13 -24.91 14.58
N GLU A 517 8.04 -25.07 15.32
CA GLU A 517 7.26 -26.32 15.41
C GLU A 517 5.78 -25.98 15.21
N SER A 518 5.03 -26.86 14.53
CA SER A 518 3.61 -26.62 14.24
C SER A 518 2.80 -26.40 15.53
N PRO A 519 1.85 -25.44 15.55
CA PRO A 519 1.39 -24.60 14.44
C PRO A 519 2.11 -23.25 14.29
N ASN A 520 3.32 -23.09 14.84
CA ASN A 520 4.07 -21.82 14.88
C ASN A 520 5.38 -21.90 14.07
N ARG A 521 5.37 -22.54 12.90
CA ARG A 521 6.51 -22.52 12.00
C ARG A 521 6.62 -21.20 11.25
N THR A 522 7.80 -20.87 10.78
CA THR A 522 8.05 -19.75 9.86
C THR A 522 8.81 -20.25 8.64
N LEU A 523 8.57 -19.62 7.49
CA LEU A 523 9.41 -19.73 6.30
C LEU A 523 10.02 -18.35 6.04
N THR A 524 11.33 -18.23 6.20
CA THR A 524 12.07 -17.01 5.84
C THR A 524 12.81 -17.22 4.52
N ILE A 525 12.69 -16.26 3.60
CA ILE A 525 13.41 -16.20 2.33
C ILE A 525 14.31 -14.96 2.35
N GLU A 526 15.61 -15.16 2.18
CA GLU A 526 16.62 -14.10 2.22
C GLU A 526 17.28 -13.93 0.84
N TRP A 527 17.27 -12.69 0.33
CA TRP A 527 18.09 -12.28 -0.81
C TRP A 527 19.41 -11.76 -0.28
N HIS A 528 20.43 -12.61 -0.30
CA HIS A 528 21.71 -12.35 0.35
C HIS A 528 22.74 -11.78 -0.63
N ASN A 529 23.22 -10.58 -0.35
CA ASN A 529 24.25 -9.86 -1.12
C ASN A 529 23.90 -9.75 -2.61
N ILE A 530 22.63 -9.48 -2.91
CA ILE A 530 22.14 -9.39 -4.29
C ILE A 530 22.47 -8.01 -4.87
N SER A 531 23.04 -7.97 -6.07
CA SER A 531 23.33 -6.71 -6.77
C SER A 531 22.16 -6.30 -7.64
N HIS A 532 22.02 -5.01 -7.94
CA HIS A 532 21.19 -4.57 -9.06
C HIS A 532 21.82 -5.06 -10.37
N TYR A 533 21.01 -5.38 -11.39
CA TYR A 533 21.44 -5.73 -12.76
C TYR A 533 22.51 -4.82 -13.37
N ARG A 534 22.54 -3.54 -13.00
CA ARG A 534 23.61 -2.58 -13.38
C ARG A 534 24.97 -2.89 -12.75
N ASN A 535 25.08 -3.95 -11.95
CA ASN A 535 26.25 -4.39 -11.18
C ASN A 535 26.79 -3.30 -10.25
N VAL A 536 25.88 -2.61 -9.57
CA VAL A 536 26.18 -1.64 -8.51
C VAL A 536 25.69 -2.17 -7.18
N GLY A 537 26.56 -2.07 -6.17
CA GLY A 537 26.26 -2.43 -4.79
C GLY A 537 25.77 -3.85 -4.56
N GLN A 538 25.35 -4.10 -3.33
CA GLN A 538 24.65 -5.30 -2.90
C GLN A 538 23.60 -4.89 -1.86
N ALA A 539 22.49 -5.60 -1.84
CA ALA A 539 21.46 -5.48 -0.81
C ALA A 539 21.24 -6.84 -0.12
N ILE A 540 20.74 -6.79 1.11
CA ILE A 540 20.36 -7.91 1.95
C ILE A 540 19.01 -7.60 2.59
N PHE A 541 18.00 -8.38 2.24
CA PHE A 541 16.64 -8.25 2.72
C PHE A 541 15.94 -9.63 2.74
N GLU A 542 14.86 -9.74 3.51
CA GLU A 542 14.11 -10.98 3.65
C GLU A 542 12.60 -10.77 3.69
N ALA A 543 11.88 -11.85 3.40
CA ALA A 543 10.45 -11.99 3.66
C ALA A 543 10.17 -13.27 4.45
N THR A 544 9.40 -13.16 5.53
CA THR A 544 9.00 -14.27 6.39
C THR A 544 7.50 -14.50 6.32
N LEU A 545 7.10 -15.74 6.02
CA LEU A 545 5.71 -16.21 6.10
C LEU A 545 5.51 -16.97 7.41
N CYS A 546 4.45 -16.64 8.16
CA CYS A 546 4.21 -17.23 9.49
C CYS A 546 3.04 -18.24 9.45
N GLU A 547 3.31 -19.48 9.88
CA GLU A 547 2.29 -20.53 10.00
C GLU A 547 1.19 -20.09 10.96
N GLY A 548 -0.03 -20.44 10.58
CA GLY A 548 -1.23 -20.07 11.29
C GLY A 548 -1.57 -18.63 11.05
N SER A 549 -0.82 -17.68 11.63
CA SER A 549 -1.13 -16.23 11.59
C SER A 549 -1.35 -15.71 10.17
N ASN A 550 -0.67 -16.32 9.19
CA ASN A 550 -0.56 -15.84 7.82
C ASN A 550 0.01 -14.42 7.72
N ASN A 551 0.70 -13.98 8.78
CA ASN A 551 1.45 -12.74 8.76
C ASN A 551 2.60 -12.85 7.77
N ILE A 552 2.95 -11.72 7.17
CA ILE A 552 4.09 -11.56 6.28
C ILE A 552 4.98 -10.47 6.87
N LEU A 553 6.23 -10.77 7.17
CA LEU A 553 7.19 -9.81 7.70
C LEU A 553 8.29 -9.55 6.67
N PHE A 554 8.55 -8.29 6.35
CA PHE A 554 9.73 -7.88 5.59
C PHE A 554 10.76 -7.31 6.54
N GLN A 555 12.03 -7.62 6.31
CA GLN A 555 13.14 -7.02 7.06
C GLN A 555 14.29 -6.65 6.15
N TYR A 556 15.01 -5.59 6.50
CA TYR A 556 16.06 -5.01 5.66
C TYR A 556 17.36 -4.88 6.45
N GLN A 557 18.36 -5.70 6.13
CA GLN A 557 19.68 -5.63 6.77
C GLN A 557 20.57 -4.59 6.08
N ASP A 558 20.59 -4.58 4.75
CA ASP A 558 21.28 -3.57 3.95
C ASP A 558 20.52 -3.29 2.66
N VAL A 559 20.08 -2.07 2.44
CA VAL A 559 19.38 -1.64 1.21
C VAL A 559 20.09 -0.49 0.52
N SER A 560 21.40 -0.32 0.78
CA SER A 560 22.25 0.66 0.13
C SER A 560 23.11 0.01 -0.95
N PHE A 561 22.74 0.18 -2.22
CA PHE A 561 23.58 -0.19 -3.35
C PHE A 561 24.78 0.76 -3.56
N GLY A 562 24.87 1.86 -2.82
CA GLY A 562 25.90 2.89 -2.99
C GLY A 562 25.68 3.77 -4.22
N ASP A 563 24.46 3.80 -4.75
CA ASP A 563 24.01 4.71 -5.80
C ASP A 563 22.60 5.17 -5.45
N SER A 564 22.46 6.48 -5.24
CA SER A 564 21.20 7.15 -4.87
C SER A 564 20.00 6.85 -5.77
N LYS A 565 20.21 6.33 -6.98
CA LYS A 565 19.12 5.89 -7.86
C LYS A 565 18.43 4.61 -7.41
N PHE A 566 19.12 3.78 -6.63
CA PHE A 566 18.66 2.45 -6.20
C PHE A 566 18.62 2.30 -4.68
N ASP A 567 19.42 3.11 -3.96
CA ASP A 567 19.49 3.09 -2.51
C ASP A 567 18.10 3.28 -1.87
N TYR A 568 17.85 2.54 -0.79
CA TYR A 568 16.66 2.67 0.05
C TYR A 568 15.33 2.42 -0.68
N GLY A 569 15.36 1.67 -1.79
CA GLY A 569 14.17 1.35 -2.59
C GLY A 569 13.79 2.43 -3.61
N SER A 570 14.70 3.36 -3.93
CA SER A 570 14.46 4.46 -4.88
C SER A 570 13.97 4.03 -6.27
N SER A 571 14.20 2.78 -6.65
CA SER A 571 13.78 2.15 -7.91
C SER A 571 12.88 0.93 -7.72
N ALA A 572 12.53 0.58 -6.49
CA ALA A 572 11.88 -0.70 -6.18
C ALA A 572 10.41 -0.52 -5.80
N THR A 573 9.64 -1.60 -5.93
CA THR A 573 8.29 -1.73 -5.34
C THR A 573 8.35 -2.59 -4.09
N ILE A 574 7.73 -2.10 -3.02
CA ILE A 574 7.55 -2.82 -1.76
C ILE A 574 6.06 -2.91 -1.44
N GLY A 575 5.54 -4.13 -1.32
CA GLY A 575 4.11 -4.36 -1.04
C GLY A 575 3.66 -5.78 -1.35
N ILE A 576 2.36 -6.01 -1.24
CA ILE A 576 1.71 -7.30 -1.51
C ILE A 576 0.40 -7.10 -2.28
N GLU A 577 0.01 -8.07 -3.12
CA GLU A 577 -1.24 -8.01 -3.88
C GLU A 577 -1.85 -9.37 -4.19
N ASN A 578 -3.16 -9.35 -4.46
CA ASN A 578 -3.97 -10.52 -4.72
C ASN A 578 -3.72 -11.14 -6.11
N LEU A 579 -4.41 -12.24 -6.38
CA LEU A 579 -4.27 -13.04 -7.60
C LEU A 579 -4.42 -12.23 -8.90
N ASN A 580 -5.29 -11.23 -8.90
CA ASN A 580 -5.60 -10.44 -10.10
C ASN A 580 -4.93 -9.06 -10.09
N GLY A 581 -4.16 -8.71 -9.06
CA GLY A 581 -3.53 -7.39 -8.93
C GLY A 581 -4.53 -6.24 -8.86
N THR A 582 -5.73 -6.52 -8.33
CA THR A 582 -6.83 -5.55 -8.17
C THR A 582 -6.89 -5.00 -6.74
N ILE A 583 -6.39 -5.78 -5.78
CA ILE A 583 -6.37 -5.45 -4.35
C ILE A 583 -4.95 -5.72 -3.84
N GLY A 584 -4.40 -4.73 -3.13
CA GLY A 584 -3.05 -4.81 -2.59
C GLY A 584 -2.80 -3.84 -1.45
N LYS A 585 -1.63 -3.97 -0.83
CA LYS A 585 -1.06 -2.99 0.09
C LYS A 585 0.34 -2.62 -0.37
N LEU A 586 0.50 -1.36 -0.76
CA LEU A 586 1.77 -0.75 -1.13
C LEU A 586 2.39 -0.07 0.10
N TYR A 587 3.66 -0.36 0.36
CA TYR A 587 4.48 0.43 1.27
C TYR A 587 5.18 1.57 0.51
N SER A 588 5.88 1.25 -0.57
CA SER A 588 6.56 2.25 -1.41
C SER A 588 6.73 1.79 -2.85
N TYR A 589 6.72 2.75 -3.77
CA TYR A 589 7.04 2.56 -5.19
C TYR A 589 8.04 3.63 -5.62
N ASN A 590 9.16 3.22 -6.23
CA ASN A 590 10.19 4.11 -6.79
C ASN A 590 10.55 5.29 -5.88
N SER A 591 10.78 5.00 -4.60
CA SER A 591 10.98 6.02 -3.58
C SER A 591 11.84 5.51 -2.43
N SER A 592 12.71 6.38 -1.92
CA SER A 592 13.70 6.08 -0.87
C SER A 592 13.07 6.03 0.53
N HIS A 593 12.15 5.10 0.77
CA HIS A 593 11.43 4.95 2.05
C HIS A 593 11.94 3.80 2.92
N LEU A 594 12.83 2.95 2.43
CA LEU A 594 13.43 1.88 3.22
C LEU A 594 14.59 2.40 4.07
N ALA A 595 14.93 1.66 5.12
CA ALA A 595 16.10 1.90 5.95
C ALA A 595 16.71 0.58 6.42
N ASN A 596 18.02 0.59 6.71
CA ASN A 596 18.65 -0.57 7.35
C ASN A 596 18.11 -0.71 8.78
N GLY A 597 17.75 -1.93 9.17
CA GLY A 597 17.09 -2.20 10.45
C GLY A 597 15.59 -1.89 10.46
N LEU A 598 14.97 -1.66 9.30
CA LEU A 598 13.52 -1.53 9.16
C LEU A 598 12.88 -2.93 9.11
N ALA A 599 11.71 -3.05 9.73
CA ALA A 599 10.83 -4.20 9.61
C ALA A 599 9.40 -3.73 9.28
N ILE A 600 8.71 -4.46 8.41
CA ILE A 600 7.35 -4.13 7.95
C ILE A 600 6.49 -5.39 8.08
N LEU A 601 5.45 -5.32 8.90
CA LEU A 601 4.53 -6.42 9.13
C LEU A 601 3.23 -6.20 8.37
N PHE A 602 2.85 -7.19 7.55
CA PHE A 602 1.52 -7.29 6.96
C PHE A 602 0.71 -8.33 7.72
N VAL A 603 -0.48 -7.92 8.18
CA VAL A 603 -1.40 -8.78 8.95
C VAL A 603 -2.70 -8.96 8.14
N PRO A 604 -3.18 -10.19 7.93
CA PRO A 604 -4.47 -10.39 7.28
C PRO A 604 -5.59 -9.66 8.04
N GLN A 605 -6.46 -8.96 7.32
CA GLN A 605 -7.59 -8.25 7.94
C GLN A 605 -8.54 -9.22 8.66
N ASP A 606 -8.91 -8.90 9.90
CA ASP A 606 -9.75 -9.75 10.76
C ASP A 606 -11.24 -9.69 10.34
N ASN A 607 -11.88 -10.86 10.26
CA ASN A 607 -13.28 -10.98 9.81
C ASN A 607 -14.28 -10.69 10.94
N GLY A 608 -15.22 -9.77 10.72
CA GLY A 608 -16.31 -9.52 11.67
C GLY A 608 -15.84 -9.10 13.07
N LEU A 609 -14.62 -8.57 13.19
CA LEU A 609 -14.12 -7.95 14.41
C LEU A 609 -15.03 -6.77 14.74
N TYR A 610 -15.77 -6.91 15.83
CA TYR A 610 -16.72 -5.91 16.29
C TYR A 610 -16.08 -4.87 17.20
N ALA A 611 -15.19 -5.33 18.08
CA ALA A 611 -14.43 -4.47 18.98
C ALA A 611 -13.11 -5.12 19.37
N TYR A 612 -12.07 -4.30 19.50
CA TYR A 612 -10.75 -4.71 19.99
C TYR A 612 -10.26 -3.70 21.02
N TYR A 613 -10.13 -4.16 22.26
CA TYR A 613 -9.61 -3.38 23.39
C TYR A 613 -8.20 -3.88 23.69
N PRO A 614 -7.15 -3.23 23.14
CA PRO A 614 -5.78 -3.52 23.52
C PRO A 614 -5.51 -3.12 24.97
N LEU A 615 -6.28 -2.18 25.55
CA LEU A 615 -6.12 -1.69 26.93
C LEU A 615 -4.77 -0.97 27.17
N ASP A 616 -4.19 -0.42 26.10
CA ASP A 616 -2.87 0.19 26.10
C ASP A 616 -2.83 1.69 26.48
N GLU A 617 -3.96 2.28 26.88
CA GLU A 617 -4.05 3.73 27.09
C GLU A 617 -3.20 4.24 28.26
N GLY A 618 -2.88 3.38 29.23
CA GLY A 618 -1.99 3.65 30.36
C GLY A 618 -2.51 4.65 31.40
N THR A 619 -3.51 5.47 31.05
CA THR A 619 -4.15 6.46 31.94
C THR A 619 -5.61 6.71 31.54
N GLY A 620 -6.37 7.37 32.43
CA GLY A 620 -7.75 7.76 32.16
C GLY A 620 -8.76 6.64 32.43
N ILE A 621 -9.99 6.83 31.93
CA ILE A 621 -11.15 5.95 32.17
C ILE A 621 -11.78 5.42 30.88
N VAL A 622 -11.11 5.59 29.74
CA VAL A 622 -11.59 5.13 28.43
C VAL A 622 -10.73 3.96 28.02
N ALA A 623 -11.38 2.86 27.65
CA ALA A 623 -10.75 1.75 26.94
C ALA A 623 -11.05 1.93 25.45
N GLY A 624 -10.04 2.25 24.66
CA GLY A 624 -10.18 2.54 23.23
C GLY A 624 -10.49 1.27 22.43
N ASP A 625 -11.39 1.41 21.45
CA ASP A 625 -11.65 0.38 20.45
C ASP A 625 -10.74 0.59 19.23
N SER A 626 -9.76 -0.30 19.08
CA SER A 626 -8.79 -0.32 17.98
C SER A 626 -9.27 -1.14 16.77
N SER A 627 -10.52 -1.62 16.76
CA SER A 627 -11.09 -2.28 15.58
C SER A 627 -11.46 -1.30 14.45
N GLY A 628 -11.49 0.00 14.73
CA GLY A 628 -11.95 1.03 13.80
C GLY A 628 -13.46 1.30 13.86
N ASN A 629 -14.23 0.56 14.67
CA ASN A 629 -15.68 0.70 14.78
C ASN A 629 -16.14 1.75 15.81
N GLY A 630 -15.22 2.31 16.58
CA GLY A 630 -15.51 3.38 17.55
C GLY A 630 -16.30 2.93 18.78
N ASN A 631 -16.30 1.63 19.10
CA ASN A 631 -17.00 1.04 20.24
C ASN A 631 -16.22 1.23 21.56
N ASN A 632 -15.77 2.45 21.87
CA ASN A 632 -14.96 2.70 23.06
C ASN A 632 -15.69 2.32 24.37
N GLY A 633 -14.96 1.67 25.28
CA GLY A 633 -15.44 1.28 26.60
C GLY A 633 -15.16 2.33 27.67
N THR A 634 -15.94 2.29 28.77
CA THR A 634 -15.71 3.13 29.96
C THR A 634 -15.31 2.26 31.16
N ILE A 635 -14.20 2.59 31.79
CA ILE A 635 -13.67 1.90 32.97
C ILE A 635 -14.42 2.36 34.23
N ILE A 636 -14.87 1.41 35.03
CA ILE A 636 -15.64 1.59 36.27
C ILE A 636 -14.97 0.79 37.40
N GLY A 637 -15.13 1.25 38.65
CA GLY A 637 -14.65 0.56 39.86
C GLY A 637 -13.30 1.08 40.37
N GLY A 638 -12.47 1.64 39.48
CA GLY A 638 -11.14 2.12 39.83
C GLY A 638 -10.00 1.19 39.39
N ALA A 639 -10.29 0.27 38.47
CA ALA A 639 -9.31 -0.58 37.82
C ALA A 639 -8.07 0.21 37.39
N VAL A 640 -6.91 -0.38 37.62
CA VAL A 640 -5.62 0.31 37.50
C VAL A 640 -4.91 -0.15 36.24
N TRP A 641 -4.43 0.79 35.43
CA TRP A 641 -3.54 0.49 34.32
C TRP A 641 -2.24 -0.11 34.85
N THR A 642 -1.85 -1.26 34.33
CA THR A 642 -0.64 -2.00 34.69
C THR A 642 0.05 -2.49 33.43
N ILE A 643 1.14 -3.24 33.53
CA ILE A 643 1.79 -3.84 32.36
C ILE A 643 0.95 -5.01 31.82
N GLY A 644 0.61 -4.95 30.53
CA GLY A 644 -0.11 -5.98 29.79
C GLY A 644 0.73 -7.24 29.48
N VAL A 645 0.22 -8.10 28.60
CA VAL A 645 0.86 -9.35 28.16
C VAL A 645 2.11 -9.10 27.32
N ASN A 646 2.18 -7.96 26.63
CA ASN A 646 3.28 -7.60 25.71
C ASN A 646 4.47 -6.87 26.35
N GLY A 647 4.39 -6.52 27.64
CA GLY A 647 5.50 -5.82 28.31
C GLY A 647 5.78 -4.40 27.81
N ILE A 648 4.93 -3.86 26.92
CA ILE A 648 4.86 -2.45 26.47
C ILE A 648 3.37 -2.13 26.43
N GLY A 649 2.94 -1.02 27.03
CA GLY A 649 1.52 -0.69 27.11
C GLY A 649 0.76 -1.38 28.25
N GLY A 650 -0.53 -1.05 28.32
CA GLY A 650 -1.42 -1.25 29.46
C GLY A 650 -2.14 -2.59 29.44
N GLY A 651 -2.21 -3.26 30.58
CA GLY A 651 -3.27 -4.19 30.91
C GLY A 651 -4.16 -3.55 31.97
N LEU A 652 -5.39 -4.03 32.11
CA LEU A 652 -6.29 -3.52 33.14
C LEU A 652 -6.29 -4.46 34.36
N GLN A 653 -5.70 -3.99 35.46
CA GLN A 653 -5.71 -4.70 36.75
C GLN A 653 -7.05 -4.47 37.44
N CYS A 654 -7.81 -5.55 37.60
CA CYS A 654 -9.05 -5.61 38.35
C CYS A 654 -8.82 -6.24 39.74
N ASP A 655 -9.51 -5.71 40.76
CA ASP A 655 -9.35 -6.08 42.16
C ASP A 655 -10.26 -7.23 42.66
N GLY A 656 -11.20 -7.69 41.81
CA GLY A 656 -12.17 -8.72 42.15
C GLY A 656 -13.39 -8.23 42.94
N VAL A 657 -13.59 -6.92 43.10
CA VAL A 657 -14.66 -6.32 43.92
C VAL A 657 -15.67 -5.53 43.11
N ASP A 658 -15.24 -4.56 42.31
CA ASP A 658 -16.16 -3.72 41.52
C ASP A 658 -15.62 -3.21 40.17
N ASP A 659 -14.42 -3.64 39.78
CA ASP A 659 -13.73 -3.26 38.55
C ASP A 659 -14.27 -3.92 37.27
N TYR A 660 -14.55 -3.12 36.24
CA TYR A 660 -14.92 -3.58 34.90
C TYR A 660 -14.85 -2.48 33.83
N VAL A 661 -14.86 -2.88 32.56
CA VAL A 661 -15.11 -1.99 31.41
C VAL A 661 -16.55 -2.18 30.93
N ASP A 662 -17.31 -1.10 30.88
CA ASP A 662 -18.63 -1.04 30.24
C ASP A 662 -18.46 -0.78 28.75
N ILE A 663 -18.89 -1.71 27.91
CA ILE A 663 -18.73 -1.63 26.45
C ILE A 663 -20.08 -1.54 25.72
N GLY A 664 -21.12 -1.09 26.43
CA GLY A 664 -22.45 -0.90 25.85
C GLY A 664 -23.18 -2.21 25.53
N ASP A 665 -24.32 -2.10 24.83
CA ASP A 665 -25.12 -3.25 24.43
C ASP A 665 -24.53 -3.92 23.18
N ILE A 666 -24.01 -5.14 23.36
CA ILE A 666 -23.48 -5.96 22.26
C ILE A 666 -24.40 -7.17 22.05
N ASP A 667 -25.00 -7.22 20.86
CA ASP A 667 -25.78 -8.34 20.35
C ASP A 667 -24.85 -9.43 19.78
N LEU A 668 -24.94 -10.63 20.35
CA LEU A 668 -24.21 -11.84 19.96
C LEU A 668 -25.20 -13.01 19.75
N ALA A 669 -26.35 -12.76 19.10
CA ALA A 669 -27.43 -13.73 18.90
C ALA A 669 -27.05 -14.94 18.03
N ASP A 670 -26.41 -14.69 16.89
CA ASP A 670 -26.06 -15.69 15.87
C ASP A 670 -24.65 -16.23 16.11
N ALA A 671 -23.70 -16.04 15.19
CA ALA A 671 -22.33 -16.50 15.38
C ALA A 671 -21.49 -15.44 16.12
N PHE A 672 -20.58 -15.87 16.99
CA PHE A 672 -19.65 -14.95 17.64
C PHE A 672 -18.38 -15.63 18.12
N SER A 673 -17.38 -14.79 18.42
CA SER A 673 -16.17 -15.21 19.14
C SER A 673 -15.75 -14.15 20.14
N ILE A 674 -15.20 -14.58 21.27
CA ILE A 674 -14.60 -13.70 22.27
C ILE A 674 -13.22 -14.27 22.60
N SER A 675 -12.19 -13.43 22.56
CA SER A 675 -10.84 -13.79 23.02
C SER A 675 -10.30 -12.73 23.97
N ALA A 676 -9.42 -13.14 24.90
CA ALA A 676 -8.71 -12.25 25.80
C ALA A 676 -7.41 -12.90 26.29
N TRP A 677 -6.45 -12.07 26.65
CA TRP A 677 -5.36 -12.48 27.53
C TRP A 677 -5.75 -12.19 28.97
N ILE A 678 -5.50 -13.18 29.85
CA ILE A 678 -5.82 -13.08 31.27
C ILE A 678 -4.67 -13.53 32.15
N LYS A 679 -4.46 -12.82 33.25
CA LYS A 679 -3.56 -13.22 34.33
C LYS A 679 -4.30 -13.10 35.66
N ILE A 680 -4.80 -14.22 36.16
CA ILE A 680 -5.59 -14.25 37.41
C ILE A 680 -4.66 -14.10 38.63
N THR A 681 -5.06 -13.34 39.65
CA THR A 681 -4.28 -13.20 40.90
C THR A 681 -4.76 -14.12 42.02
N SER A 682 -5.99 -14.63 41.92
CA SER A 682 -6.58 -15.53 42.92
C SER A 682 -7.63 -16.42 42.29
N LEU A 683 -7.85 -17.62 42.82
CA LEU A 683 -8.96 -18.47 42.38
C LEU A 683 -10.30 -17.93 42.88
N GLY A 684 -11.32 -18.00 42.03
CA GLY A 684 -12.67 -17.52 42.31
C GLY A 684 -13.56 -17.71 41.09
N LYS A 685 -14.82 -17.25 41.17
CA LYS A 685 -15.64 -17.12 39.96
C LYS A 685 -15.31 -15.78 39.30
N LEU A 686 -14.42 -15.79 38.32
CA LEU A 686 -13.83 -14.58 37.72
C LEU A 686 -14.41 -14.32 36.34
N MET A 687 -15.10 -13.21 36.16
CA MET A 687 -15.72 -12.85 34.88
C MET A 687 -14.70 -12.31 33.90
N ILE A 688 -14.63 -12.83 32.67
CA ILE A 688 -13.76 -12.31 31.62
C ILE A 688 -14.57 -11.35 30.74
N VAL A 689 -15.66 -11.84 30.15
CA VAL A 689 -16.67 -11.03 29.44
C VAL A 689 -18.06 -11.54 29.81
N GLY A 690 -19.00 -10.66 30.12
CA GLY A 690 -20.35 -11.08 30.48
C GLY A 690 -21.43 -10.02 30.34
N LYS A 691 -22.63 -10.46 29.97
CA LYS A 691 -23.84 -9.64 29.87
C LYS A 691 -24.80 -9.99 31.01
N THR A 692 -25.60 -11.04 30.90
CA THR A 692 -26.47 -11.59 31.96
C THR A 692 -26.39 -13.12 31.99
N PHE A 693 -26.86 -13.76 33.07
CA PHE A 693 -26.95 -15.22 33.14
C PHE A 693 -27.89 -15.83 32.07
N GLN A 694 -28.82 -15.02 31.54
CA GLN A 694 -29.77 -15.45 30.51
C GLN A 694 -29.25 -15.25 29.08
N THR A 695 -28.17 -14.48 28.90
CA THR A 695 -27.53 -14.16 27.61
C THR A 695 -26.23 -14.96 27.50
N TYR A 696 -25.09 -14.41 27.96
CA TYR A 696 -23.79 -15.06 27.94
C TYR A 696 -22.86 -14.63 29.10
N GLN A 697 -22.00 -15.56 29.53
CA GLN A 697 -20.96 -15.37 30.53
C GLN A 697 -19.73 -16.22 30.19
N PHE A 698 -18.59 -15.57 29.96
CA PHE A 698 -17.27 -16.18 29.85
C PHE A 698 -16.48 -15.95 31.13
N TYR A 699 -16.07 -17.01 31.82
CA TYR A 699 -15.49 -16.90 33.16
C TYR A 699 -14.56 -18.06 33.54
N VAL A 700 -13.78 -17.84 34.59
CA VAL A 700 -13.01 -18.89 35.29
C VAL A 700 -13.81 -19.35 36.51
N SER A 701 -13.92 -20.67 36.75
CA SER A 701 -14.59 -21.22 37.93
C SER A 701 -13.70 -21.14 39.18
N PRO A 702 -14.27 -21.28 40.41
CA PRO A 702 -13.47 -21.34 41.64
C PRO A 702 -12.40 -22.44 41.67
N GLU A 703 -12.55 -23.49 40.86
CA GLU A 703 -11.58 -24.57 40.70
C GLU A 703 -10.51 -24.29 39.63
N GLY A 704 -10.53 -23.11 39.00
CA GLY A 704 -9.60 -22.75 37.91
C GLY A 704 -9.99 -23.33 36.55
N ASN A 705 -11.26 -23.69 36.35
CA ASN A 705 -11.73 -24.21 35.07
C ASN A 705 -12.17 -23.09 34.14
N LEU A 706 -11.97 -23.24 32.83
CA LEU A 706 -12.48 -22.31 31.84
C LEU A 706 -13.94 -22.65 31.53
N MET A 707 -14.82 -21.66 31.63
CA MET A 707 -16.27 -21.84 31.57
C MET A 707 -16.90 -20.85 30.60
N PHE A 708 -17.80 -21.33 29.75
CA PHE A 708 -18.71 -20.46 29.01
C PHE A 708 -20.15 -20.92 29.17
N GLN A 709 -21.04 -19.98 29.39
CA GLN A 709 -22.46 -20.25 29.62
C GLN A 709 -23.30 -19.28 28.82
N ARG A 710 -24.43 -19.76 28.27
CA ARG A 710 -25.44 -18.94 27.62
C ARG A 710 -26.85 -19.45 27.88
N ASN A 711 -27.88 -18.64 27.63
CA ASN A 711 -29.29 -19.09 27.64
C ASN A 711 -29.77 -19.79 28.93
N SER A 712 -29.16 -19.54 30.09
CA SER A 712 -29.39 -20.33 31.32
C SER A 712 -29.15 -21.84 31.17
N THR A 713 -28.39 -22.28 30.16
CA THR A 713 -28.04 -23.69 29.92
C THR A 713 -26.88 -24.13 30.81
N THR A 714 -26.57 -25.43 30.80
CA THR A 714 -25.38 -25.94 31.48
C THR A 714 -24.13 -25.40 30.77
N PRO A 715 -23.17 -24.80 31.48
CA PRO A 715 -21.96 -24.26 30.87
C PRO A 715 -21.13 -25.35 30.19
N ILE A 716 -20.48 -24.99 29.08
CA ILE A 716 -19.33 -25.74 28.58
C ILE A 716 -18.15 -25.49 29.53
N ASN A 717 -17.46 -26.57 29.89
CA ASN A 717 -16.43 -26.58 30.93
C ASN A 717 -15.18 -27.28 30.40
N TYR A 718 -14.02 -26.68 30.63
CA TYR A 718 -12.73 -27.33 30.49
C TYR A 718 -11.94 -27.23 31.80
N PRO A 719 -11.51 -28.37 32.39
CA PRO A 719 -10.76 -28.38 33.64
C PRO A 719 -9.31 -27.94 33.45
N ALA A 720 -9.11 -26.65 33.16
CA ALA A 720 -7.83 -26.05 32.82
C ALA A 720 -6.82 -26.08 33.98
N GLY A 721 -7.31 -25.94 35.22
CA GLY A 721 -6.44 -25.81 36.38
C GLY A 721 -5.56 -24.57 36.31
N LEU A 722 -6.13 -23.42 35.91
CA LEU A 722 -5.40 -22.16 35.79
C LEU A 722 -4.70 -21.80 37.10
N VAL A 723 -3.44 -21.41 37.00
CA VAL A 723 -2.60 -21.05 38.14
C VAL A 723 -2.52 -19.52 38.23
N PRO A 724 -2.64 -18.94 39.43
CA PRO A 724 -2.40 -17.52 39.64
C PRO A 724 -1.05 -17.04 39.11
N ASP A 725 -1.03 -15.78 38.66
CA ASP A 725 0.14 -15.05 38.19
C ASP A 725 0.79 -15.62 36.92
N ILE A 726 0.03 -16.38 36.11
CA ILE A 726 0.43 -16.85 34.78
C ILE A 726 -0.52 -16.26 33.72
N TRP A 727 0.03 -15.80 32.59
CA TRP A 727 -0.74 -15.35 31.43
C TRP A 727 -1.32 -16.55 30.66
N TYR A 728 -2.59 -16.44 30.29
CA TYR A 728 -3.29 -17.39 29.43
C TYR A 728 -4.06 -16.65 28.35
N HIS A 729 -3.99 -17.13 27.11
CA HIS A 729 -4.93 -16.73 26.08
C HIS A 729 -6.16 -17.63 26.16
N VAL A 730 -7.33 -17.03 26.26
CA VAL A 730 -8.60 -17.75 26.42
C VAL A 730 -9.58 -17.28 25.37
N ALA A 731 -10.27 -18.21 24.73
CA ALA A 731 -11.29 -17.85 23.75
C ALA A 731 -12.49 -18.81 23.75
N VAL A 732 -13.60 -18.30 23.24
CA VAL A 732 -14.81 -19.05 22.95
C VAL A 732 -15.32 -18.69 21.56
N THR A 733 -15.81 -19.68 20.82
CA THR A 733 -16.52 -19.48 19.56
C THR A 733 -17.88 -20.16 19.61
N PHE A 734 -18.86 -19.60 18.92
CA PHE A 734 -20.21 -20.16 18.78
C PHE A 734 -20.76 -19.91 17.38
N ASP A 735 -21.30 -20.95 16.74
CA ASP A 735 -22.16 -20.82 15.57
C ASP A 735 -23.39 -21.75 15.66
N THR A 736 -24.38 -21.49 14.80
CA THR A 736 -25.66 -22.23 14.75
C THR A 736 -25.56 -23.59 14.04
N THR A 737 -24.38 -23.99 13.58
CA THR A 737 -24.13 -25.25 12.84
C THR A 737 -23.36 -26.28 13.69
N ASN A 738 -22.31 -25.83 14.36
CA ASN A 738 -21.31 -26.60 15.09
C ASN A 738 -21.42 -26.43 16.61
N GLY A 739 -22.11 -25.40 17.09
CA GLY A 739 -22.29 -25.11 18.50
C GLY A 739 -21.11 -24.35 19.10
N MET A 740 -20.80 -24.59 20.38
CA MET A 740 -19.78 -23.82 21.11
C MET A 740 -18.44 -24.57 21.20
N SER A 741 -17.35 -23.81 21.13
CA SER A 741 -15.98 -24.32 21.32
C SER A 741 -15.19 -23.42 22.28
N LEU A 742 -14.45 -24.02 23.21
CA LEU A 742 -13.52 -23.35 24.13
C LEU A 742 -12.08 -23.59 23.69
N TYR A 743 -11.27 -22.55 23.81
CA TYR A 743 -9.85 -22.56 23.47
C TYR A 743 -9.00 -22.04 24.63
N LEU A 744 -7.83 -22.66 24.81
CA LEU A 744 -6.81 -22.24 25.74
C LEU A 744 -5.46 -22.22 25.02
N ASN A 745 -4.76 -21.10 25.06
CA ASN A 745 -3.47 -20.88 24.40
C ASN A 745 -3.49 -21.31 22.92
N GLY A 746 -4.53 -20.84 22.20
CA GLY A 746 -4.76 -21.13 20.78
C GLY A 746 -5.32 -22.54 20.49
N SER A 747 -5.28 -23.46 21.44
CA SER A 747 -5.71 -24.85 21.22
C SER A 747 -7.17 -25.07 21.57
N LEU A 748 -7.91 -25.82 20.74
CA LEU A 748 -9.27 -26.27 21.05
C LEU A 748 -9.23 -27.25 22.23
N VAL A 749 -9.94 -26.94 23.31
CA VAL A 749 -9.89 -27.74 24.55
C VAL A 749 -11.24 -28.37 24.94
N SER A 750 -12.36 -27.83 24.47
CA SER A 750 -13.69 -28.39 24.70
C SER A 750 -14.65 -27.92 23.60
N ALA A 751 -15.60 -28.75 23.20
CA ALA A 751 -16.66 -28.37 22.26
C ALA A 751 -17.99 -29.03 22.65
N ASN A 752 -19.11 -28.38 22.33
CA ASN A 752 -20.44 -28.96 22.46
C ASN A 752 -21.35 -28.59 21.27
N GLY A 753 -22.37 -29.40 21.03
CA GLY A 753 -23.31 -29.20 19.92
C GLY A 753 -24.56 -28.38 20.30
N ASP A 754 -24.49 -27.49 21.29
CA ASP A 754 -25.62 -26.58 21.56
C ASP A 754 -25.67 -25.49 20.50
N ILE A 755 -26.59 -25.66 19.55
CA ILE A 755 -26.83 -24.77 18.39
C ILE A 755 -28.01 -23.80 18.59
N SER A 756 -28.58 -23.71 19.80
CA SER A 756 -29.66 -22.74 20.07
C SER A 756 -29.15 -21.32 19.82
N VAL A 757 -29.93 -20.38 19.29
CA VAL A 757 -29.48 -18.97 19.19
C VAL A 757 -29.37 -18.34 20.58
N THR A 758 -28.45 -17.40 20.76
CA THR A 758 -28.27 -16.72 22.05
C THR A 758 -29.42 -15.74 22.29
N ASN A 759 -30.01 -15.76 23.49
CA ASN A 759 -31.03 -14.80 23.86
C ASN A 759 -30.40 -13.42 23.99
N GLU A 760 -31.12 -12.40 23.54
CA GLU A 760 -30.70 -11.00 23.66
C GLU A 760 -31.56 -10.19 24.62
N ASN A 761 -30.97 -9.12 25.14
CA ASN A 761 -31.65 -8.08 25.92
C ASN A 761 -30.82 -6.79 25.93
N ASP A 762 -31.47 -5.69 26.31
CA ASP A 762 -30.88 -4.34 26.38
C ASP A 762 -29.90 -4.13 27.55
N ALA A 763 -29.39 -5.19 28.18
CA ALA A 763 -28.36 -5.05 29.23
C ALA A 763 -27.00 -4.81 28.59
N VAL A 764 -26.13 -4.02 29.23
CA VAL A 764 -24.77 -3.79 28.70
C VAL A 764 -23.87 -5.02 28.85
N THR A 765 -22.95 -5.19 27.93
CA THR A 765 -21.85 -6.15 28.01
C THR A 765 -20.68 -5.55 28.79
N LYS A 766 -20.00 -6.36 29.58
CA LYS A 766 -18.89 -5.93 30.44
C LYS A 766 -17.67 -6.80 30.26
N ILE A 767 -16.50 -6.18 30.19
CA ILE A 767 -15.21 -6.85 30.36
C ILE A 767 -14.89 -6.82 31.85
N GLY A 768 -14.58 -7.98 32.44
CA GLY A 768 -14.28 -8.11 33.86
C GLY A 768 -15.48 -8.28 34.79
N ALA A 769 -16.73 -8.24 34.31
CA ALA A 769 -17.92 -8.38 35.16
C ALA A 769 -19.16 -8.96 34.43
N THR A 770 -20.29 -9.00 35.13
CA THR A 770 -21.61 -9.37 34.59
C THR A 770 -22.73 -8.58 35.29
N ASN A 771 -23.91 -8.47 34.67
CA ASN A 771 -25.10 -7.85 35.29
C ASN A 771 -25.89 -8.79 36.21
N PHE A 772 -25.47 -10.05 36.37
CA PHE A 772 -26.14 -11.00 37.27
C PHE A 772 -25.94 -10.64 38.76
N THR A 773 -26.91 -10.96 39.62
CA THR A 773 -26.83 -10.74 41.08
C THR A 773 -26.79 -12.07 41.83
N PRO A 774 -25.81 -12.31 42.73
CA PRO A 774 -24.70 -11.41 43.08
C PRO A 774 -23.73 -11.21 41.89
N ARG A 775 -23.18 -9.99 41.77
CA ARG A 775 -22.17 -9.70 40.74
C ARG A 775 -20.87 -10.40 41.07
N HIS A 776 -20.20 -10.87 40.02
CA HIS A 776 -18.88 -11.46 40.08
C HIS A 776 -17.96 -10.60 39.22
N PHE A 777 -16.72 -10.42 39.68
CA PHE A 777 -15.74 -9.53 39.09
C PHE A 777 -14.44 -10.30 38.82
N PHE A 778 -13.66 -9.82 37.86
CA PHE A 778 -12.35 -10.36 37.58
C PHE A 778 -11.35 -9.94 38.65
N SER A 779 -10.48 -10.86 39.05
CA SER A 779 -9.38 -10.62 39.98
C SER A 779 -8.08 -11.00 39.27
N GLY A 780 -7.38 -10.00 38.75
CA GLY A 780 -6.27 -10.22 37.82
C GLY A 780 -6.08 -9.08 36.83
N ILE A 781 -5.21 -9.31 35.86
CA ILE A 781 -4.99 -8.44 34.69
C ILE A 781 -5.76 -9.02 33.50
N ILE A 782 -6.57 -8.19 32.84
CA ILE A 782 -7.17 -8.50 31.52
C ILE A 782 -6.46 -7.65 30.48
N ASP A 783 -6.22 -8.24 29.33
CA ASP A 783 -5.57 -7.59 28.21
C ASP A 783 -6.11 -8.11 26.86
N GLU A 784 -5.92 -7.33 25.79
CA GLU A 784 -6.06 -7.78 24.40
C GLU A 784 -7.44 -8.41 24.06
N VAL A 785 -8.51 -7.79 24.55
CA VAL A 785 -9.87 -8.31 24.45
C VAL A 785 -10.44 -8.06 23.06
N ARG A 786 -10.83 -9.13 22.35
CA ARG A 786 -11.45 -9.06 21.03
C ARG A 786 -12.82 -9.72 21.02
N ILE A 787 -13.78 -9.07 20.37
CA ILE A 787 -15.14 -9.56 20.19
C ILE A 787 -15.46 -9.57 18.70
N TYR A 788 -15.98 -10.69 18.22
CA TYR A 788 -16.33 -10.93 16.83
C TYR A 788 -17.80 -11.28 16.70
N ARG A 789 -18.45 -10.83 15.62
CA ARG A 789 -19.83 -11.23 15.23
C ARG A 789 -19.87 -12.45 14.31
N LEU A 790 -18.81 -13.25 14.36
CA LEU A 790 -18.64 -14.48 13.61
C LEU A 790 -17.93 -15.51 14.48
N ALA A 791 -18.17 -16.79 14.21
CA ALA A 791 -17.39 -17.87 14.82
C ALA A 791 -16.06 -18.00 14.09
N LEU A 792 -14.97 -17.66 14.77
CA LEU A 792 -13.63 -17.85 14.28
C LEU A 792 -13.32 -19.34 14.20
N THR A 793 -12.59 -19.70 13.15
CA THR A 793 -12.03 -21.03 12.97
C THR A 793 -10.97 -21.30 14.03
N SER A 794 -10.65 -22.58 14.28
CA SER A 794 -9.56 -22.93 15.18
C SER A 794 -8.22 -22.35 14.73
N GLN A 795 -8.04 -22.13 13.42
CA GLN A 795 -6.84 -21.49 12.88
C GLN A 795 -6.78 -20.02 13.27
N GLU A 796 -7.83 -19.25 13.00
CA GLU A 796 -7.91 -17.83 13.39
C GLU A 796 -7.69 -17.63 14.91
N ILE A 797 -8.16 -18.55 15.77
CA ILE A 797 -7.88 -18.48 17.22
C ILE A 797 -6.40 -18.76 17.55
N GLN A 798 -5.72 -19.65 16.82
CA GLN A 798 -4.27 -19.85 16.98
C GLN A 798 -3.50 -18.60 16.55
N ASN A 799 -3.98 -17.91 15.52
CA ASN A 799 -3.37 -16.69 15.00
C ASN A 799 -3.40 -15.59 16.06
N LEU A 800 -4.54 -15.41 16.72
CA LEU A 800 -4.68 -14.45 17.82
C LEU A 800 -3.74 -14.78 18.99
N TYR A 801 -3.51 -16.06 19.28
CA TYR A 801 -2.53 -16.46 20.28
C TYR A 801 -1.09 -16.14 19.86
N GLY A 802 -0.74 -16.35 18.58
CA GLY A 802 0.61 -16.16 18.05
C GLY A 802 1.06 -14.71 17.83
N ARG A 803 0.19 -13.71 18.00
CA ARG A 803 0.47 -12.28 17.76
C ARG A 803 1.37 -11.59 18.82
N HIS A 804 1.90 -12.29 19.82
CA HIS A 804 2.58 -11.68 20.99
C HIS A 804 4.08 -12.02 21.08
N TYR A 805 4.97 -11.02 20.97
CA TYR A 805 6.43 -11.09 21.17
C TYR A 805 6.87 -10.35 22.47
N VAL A 806 7.95 -10.80 23.11
CA VAL A 806 8.40 -10.51 24.51
C VAL A 806 9.39 -9.32 24.58
N ASN A 807 9.33 -8.43 25.60
CA ASN A 807 10.28 -7.29 25.82
C ASN A 807 11.22 -7.45 27.05
N ASP A 808 12.47 -6.95 26.97
CA ASP A 808 13.60 -7.13 27.92
C ASP A 808 14.34 -5.84 28.37
N LEU A 809 13.76 -4.66 28.09
CA LEU A 809 14.21 -3.35 28.59
C LEU A 809 13.95 -3.19 30.10
N LEU A 810 14.95 -2.75 30.88
CA LEU A 810 14.85 -2.62 32.34
C LEU A 810 14.55 -1.20 32.83
N SER A 811 15.20 -0.19 32.27
CA SER A 811 14.91 1.22 32.58
C SER A 811 15.26 2.11 31.40
N TYR A 812 14.48 3.18 31.19
CA TYR A 812 14.73 4.18 30.16
C TYR A 812 14.41 5.59 30.69
N TYR A 813 15.42 6.45 30.76
CA TYR A 813 15.27 7.84 31.18
C TYR A 813 15.52 8.73 29.96
N ALA A 814 14.43 9.14 29.33
CA ALA A 814 14.44 10.06 28.19
C ALA A 814 14.80 11.50 28.61
N PHE A 815 14.57 11.86 29.88
CA PHE A 815 14.80 13.22 30.41
C PHE A 815 13.97 14.33 29.75
N GLU A 816 12.78 13.97 29.26
CA GLU A 816 11.84 14.84 28.53
C GLU A 816 10.87 15.62 29.44
N GLU A 817 10.95 15.44 30.76
CA GLU A 817 10.02 16.02 31.73
C GLU A 817 10.17 17.54 31.84
N GLY A 818 11.36 18.07 31.54
CA GLY A 818 11.66 19.50 31.41
C GLY A 818 11.57 20.32 32.70
N SER A 819 11.07 19.76 33.80
CA SER A 819 10.97 20.39 35.12
C SER A 819 10.75 19.35 36.23
N GLY A 820 10.96 19.74 37.49
CA GLY A 820 10.73 18.86 38.64
C GLY A 820 11.99 18.16 39.15
N LEU A 821 11.79 17.21 40.08
CA LEU A 821 12.86 16.46 40.77
C LEU A 821 12.78 14.95 40.54
N ILE A 822 11.95 14.51 39.59
CA ILE A 822 11.80 13.11 39.19
C ILE A 822 12.21 13.02 37.72
N ALA A 823 12.97 11.98 37.38
CA ALA A 823 13.24 11.54 36.02
C ALA A 823 12.46 10.24 35.81
N ASP A 824 11.50 10.24 34.91
CA ASP A 824 10.55 9.14 34.77
C ASP A 824 11.21 7.96 34.05
N ASP A 825 10.94 6.75 34.54
CA ASP A 825 11.33 5.52 33.84
C ASP A 825 10.31 5.22 32.72
N SER A 826 10.62 5.75 31.54
CA SER A 826 9.89 5.58 30.29
C SER A 826 9.88 4.13 29.76
N SER A 827 10.55 3.17 30.43
CA SER A 827 10.43 1.74 30.09
C SER A 827 9.13 1.11 30.62
N GLY A 828 8.42 1.80 31.52
CA GLY A 828 7.22 1.27 32.16
C GLY A 828 7.47 0.37 33.38
N ASN A 829 8.74 0.11 33.74
CA ASN A 829 9.11 -0.75 34.88
C ASN A 829 9.13 -0.04 36.24
N GLY A 830 8.84 1.26 36.28
CA GLY A 830 8.66 2.03 37.52
C GLY A 830 9.96 2.27 38.32
N ASN A 831 11.11 2.33 37.64
CA ASN A 831 12.39 2.67 38.26
C ASN A 831 12.65 4.18 38.34
N ASP A 832 11.61 5.01 38.50
CA ASP A 832 11.72 6.48 38.45
C ASP A 832 12.88 7.01 39.29
N GLY A 833 13.69 7.86 38.66
CA GLY A 833 14.89 8.43 39.23
C GLY A 833 14.59 9.67 40.06
N THR A 834 15.17 9.79 41.26
CA THR A 834 15.13 11.04 42.02
C THR A 834 16.32 11.94 41.65
N ILE A 835 16.05 13.14 41.15
CA ILE A 835 17.05 14.13 40.78
C ILE A 835 17.55 14.83 42.04
N ASN A 836 18.87 14.85 42.22
CA ASN A 836 19.55 15.34 43.41
C ASN A 836 20.73 16.25 43.07
N GLY A 837 21.13 17.06 44.05
CA GLY A 837 22.20 18.03 43.87
C GLY A 837 21.80 19.14 42.89
N GLY A 838 22.76 19.95 42.44
CA GLY A 838 22.48 21.02 41.48
C GLY A 838 22.26 20.56 40.03
N ALA A 839 21.61 19.41 39.81
CA ALA A 839 21.21 18.95 38.48
C ALA A 839 20.04 19.80 37.96
N ALA A 840 20.06 20.16 36.67
CA ALA A 840 19.06 21.05 36.10
C ALA A 840 18.66 20.63 34.69
N TRP A 841 17.37 20.73 34.37
CA TRP A 841 16.84 20.46 33.03
C TRP A 841 17.43 21.41 31.99
N THR A 842 17.76 20.87 30.83
CA THR A 842 18.34 21.58 29.69
C THR A 842 17.87 20.94 28.37
N ALA A 843 18.32 21.47 27.23
CA ALA A 843 18.10 20.83 25.93
C ALA A 843 18.96 19.57 25.76
N GLY A 844 18.34 18.53 25.21
CA GLY A 844 18.95 17.23 24.93
C GLY A 844 19.82 17.15 23.69
N ALA A 845 20.15 15.93 23.29
CA ALA A 845 20.87 15.63 22.05
C ALA A 845 20.07 16.08 20.80
N ASN A 846 18.73 16.03 20.86
CA ASN A 846 17.81 16.33 19.75
C ASN A 846 17.42 17.81 19.61
N GLY A 847 17.97 18.71 20.44
CA GLY A 847 17.89 20.17 20.24
C GLY A 847 16.62 20.89 20.74
N ASN A 848 15.61 20.18 21.26
CA ASN A 848 14.53 20.76 22.08
C ASN A 848 14.66 20.23 23.52
N GLY A 849 14.00 20.85 24.52
CA GLY A 849 14.10 20.44 25.93
C GLY A 849 13.96 18.92 26.06
N GLY A 850 14.83 18.28 26.86
CA GLY A 850 14.98 16.81 26.81
C GLY A 850 16.33 16.34 27.29
N GLY A 851 16.82 16.79 28.45
CA GLY A 851 18.16 16.42 28.92
C GLY A 851 18.45 17.01 30.28
N LEU A 852 19.41 16.40 30.99
CA LEU A 852 19.75 16.81 32.35
C LEU A 852 21.20 17.26 32.46
N ASP A 853 21.41 18.50 32.89
CA ASP A 853 22.74 19.09 33.11
C ASP A 853 23.24 18.79 34.53
N PHE A 854 24.48 18.32 34.61
CA PHE A 854 25.16 17.95 35.84
C PHE A 854 26.32 18.92 36.12
N ASN A 855 26.31 19.52 37.31
CA ASN A 855 27.22 20.61 37.69
C ASN A 855 28.67 20.20 38.01
N GLY A 856 29.00 18.90 37.97
CA GLY A 856 30.34 18.38 38.30
C GLY A 856 30.76 18.53 39.77
N ILE A 857 29.83 18.83 40.69
CA ILE A 857 30.09 19.06 42.12
C ILE A 857 29.28 18.10 42.99
N ASP A 858 27.96 18.03 42.78
CA ASP A 858 27.04 17.23 43.61
C ASP A 858 25.79 16.71 42.87
N ALA A 859 25.63 17.05 41.59
CA ALA A 859 24.49 16.65 40.76
C ALA A 859 24.48 15.13 40.44
N TYR A 860 23.34 14.45 40.64
CA TYR A 860 23.11 13.06 40.22
C TYR A 860 21.61 12.70 40.17
N VAL A 861 21.26 11.60 39.50
CA VAL A 861 19.94 10.96 39.60
C VAL A 861 20.08 9.63 40.35
N ASP A 862 19.28 9.42 41.39
CA ASP A 862 19.21 8.17 42.14
C ASP A 862 18.12 7.29 41.55
N ILE A 863 18.50 6.16 40.94
CA ILE A 863 17.58 5.26 40.23
C ILE A 863 17.36 3.94 40.99
N GLY A 864 17.60 3.96 42.31
CA GLY A 864 17.39 2.79 43.15
C GLY A 864 18.40 1.65 42.90
N ASP A 865 18.08 0.46 43.41
CA ASP A 865 18.96 -0.71 43.31
C ASP A 865 18.77 -1.43 41.96
N ILE A 866 19.59 -1.08 40.97
CA ILE A 866 19.60 -1.78 39.67
C ILE A 866 20.57 -2.96 39.70
N ASP A 867 20.05 -4.17 39.46
CA ASP A 867 20.79 -5.43 39.44
C ASP A 867 21.28 -5.78 38.04
N LEU A 868 22.61 -5.80 37.85
CA LEU A 868 23.27 -6.09 36.57
C LEU A 868 24.24 -7.27 36.71
N THR A 869 23.81 -8.34 37.40
CA THR A 869 24.63 -9.53 37.68
C THR A 869 24.93 -10.36 36.44
N ASP A 870 23.93 -10.55 35.58
CA ASP A 870 23.98 -11.38 34.38
C ASP A 870 24.33 -10.54 33.15
N ALA A 871 23.76 -10.84 31.98
CA ALA A 871 23.97 -10.02 30.79
C ALA A 871 23.27 -8.66 30.94
N PHE A 872 23.89 -7.59 30.46
CA PHE A 872 23.29 -6.27 30.50
C PHE A 872 23.86 -5.35 29.42
N SER A 873 23.14 -4.25 29.20
CA SER A 873 23.62 -3.12 28.42
C SER A 873 23.25 -1.80 29.09
N ILE A 874 24.14 -0.82 28.99
CA ILE A 874 23.88 0.56 29.41
C ILE A 874 24.23 1.46 28.23
N SER A 875 23.30 2.31 27.84
CA SER A 875 23.49 3.31 26.78
C SER A 875 23.12 4.70 27.28
N ALA A 876 23.80 5.73 26.80
CA ALA A 876 23.49 7.13 27.09
C ALA A 876 24.04 8.06 26.00
N TRP A 877 23.34 9.17 25.79
CA TRP A 877 23.89 10.34 25.13
C TRP A 877 24.57 11.25 26.16
N ILE A 878 25.76 11.76 25.85
CA ILE A 878 26.54 12.59 26.76
C ILE A 878 27.17 13.79 26.07
N LYS A 879 27.22 14.92 26.78
CA LYS A 879 27.93 16.14 26.38
C LYS A 879 28.72 16.68 27.54
N ILE A 880 30.04 16.47 27.54
CA ILE A 880 30.89 16.90 28.66
C ILE A 880 31.19 18.40 28.60
N SER A 881 31.17 19.11 29.74
CA SER A 881 31.54 20.54 29.80
C SER A 881 33.04 20.77 30.05
N ARG A 882 33.75 19.75 30.54
CA ARG A 882 35.21 19.75 30.74
C ARG A 882 35.75 18.34 30.87
N LEU A 883 37.04 18.16 30.58
CA LEU A 883 37.72 16.90 30.91
C LEU A 883 37.88 16.74 32.43
N GLY A 884 37.73 15.51 32.90
CA GLY A 884 37.80 15.14 34.31
C GLY A 884 37.45 13.68 34.49
N LYS A 885 37.50 13.18 35.74
CA LYS A 885 36.93 11.87 36.02
C LYS A 885 35.42 12.04 36.20
N LEU A 886 34.62 11.66 35.20
CA LEU A 886 33.17 11.95 35.12
C LEU A 886 32.36 10.65 35.09
N MET A 887 31.40 10.49 36.00
CA MET A 887 30.58 9.28 36.11
C MET A 887 29.35 9.37 35.21
N ILE A 888 29.07 8.38 34.36
CA ILE A 888 27.88 8.34 33.50
C ILE A 888 26.77 7.57 34.23
N VAL A 889 26.99 6.29 34.50
CA VAL A 889 26.14 5.44 35.36
C VAL A 889 27.02 4.64 36.31
N GLY A 890 26.71 4.64 37.61
CA GLY A 890 27.58 3.97 38.59
C GLY A 890 26.92 3.56 39.89
N LYS A 891 27.31 2.38 40.37
CA LYS A 891 26.90 1.82 41.67
C LYS A 891 28.07 1.88 42.65
N THR A 892 29.05 0.98 42.55
CA THR A 892 30.30 1.01 43.32
C THR A 892 31.47 0.49 42.49
N PHE A 893 32.71 0.79 42.90
CA PHE A 893 33.89 0.21 42.23
C PHE A 893 33.96 -1.33 42.35
N GLN A 894 33.26 -1.91 43.34
CA GLN A 894 33.18 -3.36 43.54
C GLN A 894 32.11 -4.02 42.68
N THR A 895 31.20 -3.23 42.08
CA THR A 895 30.07 -3.68 41.26
C THR A 895 30.23 -3.21 39.82
N TYR A 896 29.75 -2.03 39.46
CA TYR A 896 29.95 -1.45 38.13
C TYR A 896 30.04 0.08 38.14
N GLN A 897 30.84 0.61 37.20
CA GLN A 897 31.06 2.03 36.95
C GLN A 897 31.29 2.27 35.46
N PHE A 898 30.40 3.03 34.82
CA PHE A 898 30.60 3.57 33.47
C PHE A 898 31.01 5.04 33.58
N PHE A 899 32.20 5.41 33.09
CA PHE A 899 32.77 6.73 33.35
C PHE A 899 33.81 7.16 32.30
N ILE A 900 34.15 8.44 32.35
CA ILE A 900 35.24 9.06 31.58
C ILE A 900 36.42 9.28 32.51
N SER A 901 37.62 8.96 32.05
CA SER A 901 38.87 9.17 32.79
C SER A 901 39.30 10.64 32.79
N SER A 902 40.20 11.04 33.69
CA SER A 902 40.79 12.39 33.68
C SER A 902 41.56 12.74 32.41
N SER A 903 41.91 11.74 31.57
CA SER A 903 42.53 11.94 30.26
C SER A 903 41.53 11.91 29.10
N GLY A 904 40.22 11.82 29.37
CA GLY A 904 39.17 11.80 28.34
C GLY A 904 38.90 10.42 27.74
N ASN A 905 39.31 9.34 28.40
CA ASN A 905 39.06 7.99 27.91
C ASN A 905 37.69 7.49 28.37
N LEU A 906 36.95 6.82 27.49
CA LEU A 906 35.73 6.11 27.86
C LEU A 906 36.09 4.80 28.56
N MET A 907 35.51 4.55 29.73
CA MET A 907 35.88 3.45 30.60
C MET A 907 34.68 2.77 31.24
N PHE A 908 34.73 1.44 31.29
CA PHE A 908 33.82 0.68 32.14
C PHE A 908 34.62 -0.24 33.07
N GLN A 909 34.23 -0.25 34.34
CA GLN A 909 34.87 -1.06 35.37
C GLN A 909 33.81 -1.84 36.14
N ARG A 910 34.13 -3.09 36.48
CA ARG A 910 33.32 -3.90 37.38
C ARG A 910 34.18 -4.76 38.31
N ASN A 911 33.62 -5.31 39.37
CA ASN A 911 34.28 -6.34 40.20
C ASN A 911 35.67 -5.99 40.76
N SER A 912 36.00 -4.70 40.96
CA SER A 912 37.36 -4.24 41.28
C SER A 912 38.44 -4.67 40.26
N THR A 913 38.06 -5.00 39.02
CA THR A 913 38.98 -5.41 37.96
C THR A 913 39.62 -4.22 37.27
N THR A 914 40.56 -4.48 36.36
CA THR A 914 41.11 -3.40 35.52
C THR A 914 40.03 -2.99 34.50
N PRO A 915 39.71 -1.69 34.40
CA PRO A 915 38.67 -1.22 33.48
C PRO A 915 39.01 -1.50 32.01
N ILE A 916 37.98 -1.80 31.22
CA ILE A 916 38.06 -1.65 29.77
C ILE A 916 38.15 -0.17 29.44
N ASN A 917 39.00 0.19 28.48
CA ASN A 917 39.49 1.55 28.30
C ASN A 917 39.69 1.87 26.82
N TYR A 918 39.05 2.95 26.35
CA TYR A 918 39.21 3.46 24.99
C TYR A 918 39.58 4.95 25.00
N PRO A 919 40.66 5.37 24.33
CA PRO A 919 41.02 6.78 24.19
C PRO A 919 40.06 7.50 23.23
N ALA A 920 38.90 7.90 23.74
CA ALA A 920 37.76 8.39 22.96
C ALA A 920 37.97 9.75 22.27
N GLY A 921 38.96 10.53 22.69
CA GLY A 921 39.22 11.84 22.08
C GLY A 921 38.07 12.84 22.27
N LEU A 922 37.34 12.74 23.39
CA LEU A 922 36.14 13.55 23.64
C LEU A 922 36.48 15.04 23.69
N VAL A 923 35.70 15.83 22.96
CA VAL A 923 35.78 17.29 22.94
C VAL A 923 34.66 17.85 23.81
N PRO A 924 34.94 18.81 24.72
CA PRO A 924 33.90 19.48 25.47
C PRO A 924 32.85 20.14 24.56
N ASP A 925 31.61 20.15 25.04
CA ASP A 925 30.45 20.72 24.37
C ASP A 925 30.07 20.05 23.03
N VAL A 926 30.49 18.79 22.84
CA VAL A 926 30.07 17.92 21.72
C VAL A 926 29.28 16.72 22.28
N TRP A 927 28.18 16.37 21.61
CA TRP A 927 27.38 15.19 21.94
C TRP A 927 28.05 13.91 21.43
N TYR A 928 28.04 12.89 22.28
CA TYR A 928 28.51 11.55 21.95
C TYR A 928 27.50 10.52 22.48
N HIS A 929 27.21 9.50 21.68
CA HIS A 929 26.52 8.31 22.18
C HIS A 929 27.55 7.35 22.74
N VAL A 930 27.35 6.88 23.96
CA VAL A 930 28.26 5.95 24.64
C VAL A 930 27.48 4.76 25.18
N ALA A 931 28.00 3.56 24.94
CA ALA A 931 27.38 2.35 25.46
C ALA A 931 28.40 1.34 25.96
N VAL A 932 27.93 0.45 26.82
CA VAL A 932 28.63 -0.76 27.25
C VAL A 932 27.66 -1.94 27.20
N THR A 933 28.14 -3.07 26.69
CA THR A 933 27.41 -4.35 26.74
C THR A 933 28.26 -5.38 27.47
N PHE A 934 27.62 -6.28 28.20
CA PHE A 934 28.26 -7.40 28.88
C PHE A 934 27.42 -8.65 28.75
N ASN A 935 28.03 -9.77 28.39
CA ASN A 935 27.45 -11.10 28.58
C ASN A 935 28.49 -12.11 29.06
N THR A 936 28.00 -13.23 29.59
CA THR A 936 28.82 -14.31 30.19
C THR A 936 29.55 -15.18 29.17
N THR A 937 29.36 -14.94 27.86
CA THR A 937 29.98 -15.71 26.77
C THR A 937 31.16 -14.96 26.14
N ASN A 938 30.97 -13.69 25.83
CA ASN A 938 31.85 -12.85 25.02
C ASN A 938 32.55 -11.76 25.83
N GLY A 939 32.12 -11.51 27.07
CA GLY A 939 32.71 -10.51 27.95
C GLY A 939 32.11 -9.12 27.71
N MET A 940 32.92 -8.08 27.82
CA MET A 940 32.48 -6.68 27.75
C MET A 940 32.87 -6.01 26.45
N SER A 941 31.99 -5.15 25.94
CA SER A 941 32.22 -4.30 24.78
C SER A 941 31.89 -2.84 25.12
N LEU A 942 32.73 -1.90 24.66
CA LEU A 942 32.52 -0.46 24.72
C LEU A 942 32.23 0.09 23.33
N TYR A 943 31.28 1.02 23.25
CA TYR A 943 30.86 1.66 22.02
C TYR A 943 30.93 3.19 22.14
N LEU A 944 31.29 3.84 21.04
CA LEU A 944 31.26 5.29 20.88
C LEU A 944 30.59 5.60 19.53
N ASN A 945 29.55 6.42 19.56
CA ASN A 945 28.75 6.81 18.38
C ASN A 945 28.30 5.59 17.57
N GLY A 946 27.75 4.60 18.28
CA GLY A 946 27.24 3.35 17.71
C GLY A 946 28.31 2.36 17.26
N SER A 947 29.59 2.72 17.26
CA SER A 947 30.68 1.84 16.80
C SER A 947 31.34 1.11 17.97
N LEU A 948 31.63 -0.19 17.81
CA LEU A 948 32.44 -0.96 18.75
C LEU A 948 33.88 -0.42 18.78
N VAL A 949 34.33 0.08 19.94
CA VAL A 949 35.64 0.73 20.09
C VAL A 949 36.62 -0.03 20.98
N SER A 950 36.14 -0.90 21.86
CA SER A 950 36.99 -1.77 22.68
C SER A 950 36.19 -2.99 23.14
N ALA A 951 36.82 -4.15 23.21
CA ALA A 951 36.23 -5.35 23.81
C ALA A 951 37.23 -6.09 24.69
N ASN A 952 36.77 -6.79 25.72
CA ASN A 952 37.58 -7.74 26.49
C ASN A 952 36.79 -8.99 26.86
N GLY A 953 37.49 -10.12 27.02
CA GLY A 953 36.88 -11.41 27.36
C GLY A 953 36.66 -11.65 28.85
N ASP A 954 36.50 -10.61 29.67
CA ASP A 954 36.17 -10.81 31.09
C ASP A 954 34.71 -11.23 31.22
N ILE A 955 34.49 -12.54 31.37
CA ILE A 955 33.18 -13.20 31.51
C ILE A 955 32.74 -13.42 32.95
N SER A 956 33.46 -12.88 33.96
CA SER A 956 33.04 -13.02 35.35
C SER A 956 31.65 -12.43 35.56
N VAL A 957 30.76 -12.97 36.40
CA VAL A 957 29.47 -12.30 36.67
C VAL A 957 29.68 -11.06 37.54
N THR A 958 28.84 -10.03 37.39
CA THR A 958 29.00 -8.80 38.17
C THR A 958 28.60 -9.05 39.63
N ASN A 959 29.37 -8.53 40.59
CA ASN A 959 29.04 -8.63 42.00
C ASN A 959 27.73 -7.89 42.30
N LYS A 960 26.90 -8.47 43.17
CA LYS A 960 25.69 -7.86 43.68
C LYS A 960 25.94 -7.15 45.02
N ASN A 961 25.28 -6.02 45.21
CA ASN A 961 25.08 -5.41 46.53
C ASN A 961 23.84 -4.52 46.52
N ASP A 962 23.29 -4.23 47.70
CA ASP A 962 22.06 -3.45 47.87
C ASP A 962 22.33 -1.93 47.84
N THR A 963 23.41 -1.50 47.18
CA THR A 963 23.71 -0.07 47.04
C THR A 963 22.93 0.50 45.85
N VAL A 964 22.39 1.71 45.98
CA VAL A 964 21.76 2.39 44.85
C VAL A 964 22.70 2.61 43.65
N THR A 965 22.11 2.60 42.47
CA THR A 965 22.70 2.97 41.20
C THR A 965 22.36 4.43 40.91
N LYS A 966 23.33 5.18 40.38
CA LYS A 966 23.16 6.59 40.09
C LYS A 966 23.55 6.92 38.66
N ILE A 967 22.78 7.78 38.01
CA ILE A 967 23.18 8.48 36.80
C ILE A 967 23.94 9.74 37.24
N GLY A 968 25.11 9.99 36.65
CA GLY A 968 25.96 11.14 36.97
C GLY A 968 26.89 10.99 38.19
N ALA A 969 26.81 9.89 38.95
CA ALA A 969 27.62 9.67 40.16
C ALA A 969 27.79 8.17 40.51
N THR A 970 28.28 7.89 41.73
CA THR A 970 28.34 6.54 42.33
C THR A 970 27.47 6.46 43.57
N GLY A 971 26.89 5.29 43.85
CA GLY A 971 26.01 5.04 44.99
C GLY A 971 26.63 5.28 46.38
N VAL A 972 27.95 5.15 46.56
CA VAL A 972 28.62 5.36 47.86
C VAL A 972 29.62 6.52 47.84
N ASN A 973 29.51 7.44 48.81
CA ASN A 973 30.43 8.57 49.05
C ASN A 973 30.99 9.18 47.75
N PRO A 974 30.13 9.70 46.86
CA PRO A 974 30.56 10.15 45.55
C PRO A 974 31.62 11.24 45.68
N LYS A 975 32.79 11.01 45.07
CA LYS A 975 33.90 11.98 44.97
C LYS A 975 34.09 12.52 43.56
N HIS A 976 33.36 11.97 42.59
CA HIS A 976 33.45 12.25 41.17
C HIS A 976 32.02 12.31 40.62
N PHE A 977 31.70 13.41 39.96
CA PHE A 977 30.38 13.72 39.44
C PHE A 977 30.49 14.04 37.96
N PHE A 978 29.45 13.76 37.18
CA PHE A 978 29.38 14.19 35.80
C PHE A 978 29.37 15.71 35.69
N SER A 979 30.04 16.24 34.68
CA SER A 979 30.14 17.67 34.41
C SER A 979 29.73 17.87 32.96
N GLY A 980 28.52 18.37 32.74
CA GLY A 980 27.88 18.48 31.43
C GLY A 980 26.51 17.78 31.39
N THR A 981 25.98 17.55 30.20
CA THR A 981 24.62 17.04 30.00
C THR A 981 24.61 15.53 29.71
N ILE A 982 23.68 14.80 30.31
CA ILE A 982 23.35 13.41 29.95
C ILE A 982 21.91 13.38 29.46
N ASP A 983 21.68 12.53 28.47
CA ASP A 983 20.40 12.33 27.84
C ASP A 983 20.18 10.84 27.51
N GLU A 984 18.92 10.42 27.35
CA GLU A 984 18.54 9.15 26.72
C GLU A 984 19.20 7.89 27.32
N VAL A 985 19.15 7.78 28.66
CA VAL A 985 19.80 6.67 29.39
C VAL A 985 18.94 5.42 29.35
N ARG A 986 19.44 4.35 28.72
CA ARG A 986 18.76 3.04 28.64
C ARG A 986 19.58 1.96 29.33
N ILE A 987 18.89 1.08 30.07
CA ILE A 987 19.46 -0.07 30.76
C ILE A 987 18.66 -1.32 30.37
N TYR A 988 19.35 -2.38 29.93
CA TYR A 988 18.76 -3.64 29.47
C TYR A 988 19.24 -4.82 30.33
N GLN A 989 18.40 -5.85 30.49
CA GLN A 989 18.77 -7.13 31.13
C GLN A 989 19.39 -8.15 30.15
N ARG A 990 19.88 -7.67 29.00
CA ARG A 990 20.69 -8.45 28.06
C ARG A 990 21.81 -7.62 27.46
N ALA A 991 22.78 -8.30 26.87
CA ALA A 991 23.74 -7.66 25.99
C ALA A 991 23.07 -7.34 24.65
N LEU A 992 23.03 -6.05 24.31
CA LEU A 992 22.69 -5.59 22.97
C LEU A 992 23.78 -6.03 22.01
N THR A 993 23.38 -6.34 20.80
CA THR A 993 24.28 -6.56 19.67
C THR A 993 24.89 -5.23 19.21
N ASP A 994 25.97 -5.30 18.42
CA ASP A 994 26.62 -4.12 17.85
C ASP A 994 25.61 -3.26 17.06
N GLN A 995 24.67 -3.89 16.36
CA GLN A 995 23.66 -3.23 15.54
C GLN A 995 22.61 -2.51 16.39
N GLU A 996 22.15 -3.12 17.48
CA GLU A 996 21.18 -2.46 18.37
C GLU A 996 21.79 -1.24 19.05
N VAL A 997 23.08 -1.31 19.45
CA VAL A 997 23.81 -0.14 19.97
C VAL A 997 23.98 0.94 18.89
N PHE A 998 24.16 0.55 17.63
CA PHE A 998 24.22 1.48 16.50
C PHE A 998 22.85 2.13 16.21
N ASN A 999 21.75 1.40 16.32
CA ASN A 999 20.40 1.95 16.16
C ASN A 999 20.05 2.98 17.24
N LEU A 1000 20.46 2.74 18.50
CA LEU A 1000 20.33 3.73 19.58
C LEU A 1000 21.11 5.03 19.32
N TYR A 1001 22.17 4.97 18.51
CA TYR A 1001 22.90 6.16 18.04
C TYR A 1001 22.21 6.87 16.87
N LEU A 1002 21.48 6.16 16.00
CA LEU A 1002 20.77 6.77 14.87
C LEU A 1002 19.45 7.43 15.28
N TYR A 1003 18.76 6.87 16.28
CA TYR A 1003 17.46 7.35 16.75
C TYR A 1003 17.42 8.84 17.14
N ASN A 1004 18.57 9.44 17.50
CA ASN A 1004 18.71 10.79 18.04
C ASN A 1004 19.67 11.68 17.23
N GLN A 1005 19.80 11.47 15.92
CA GLN A 1005 20.57 12.32 15.00
C GLN A 1005 19.71 13.22 14.12
#